data_AF-A0A950AFR1-F1
#
_entry.id   AF-A0A950AFR1-F1
#
_cell.length_a   1.000
_cell.length_b   1.000
_cell.length_c   1.000
_cell.angle_alpha   90.00
_cell.angle_beta   90.00
_cell.angle_gamma   90.00
#
_symmetry.space_group_name_H-M   'P 1'
#
loop_
_entity.id
_entity.type
_entity.pdbx_description
1 polymer ?
#
loop_
_entity_poly.entity_id
_entity_poly.type
_entity_poly.pdbx_seq_one_letter_code
_entity_poly.pdbx_strand_id
1 'polypeptide(L)'
;MNSETAALLSFHLGEVANNDEPRATTLSRCPALLRRYSDLALLRHDYPLVLIGNDFGQPIQSLSAVVNDLLQRIAPKGPPGERIRRHLLRLEREIRSLVFQKETGRLSRLWSMATAKLVSEPELSEDQKRWLQESFDTARSALKIEGEVIGCDAETADRVMRHLWLRAQTLYRDRIAAELRQLVIRLDDLLRSDRLEADEARQPQALRRAFGSQFNELIDFEVLSHTLRCRRSHEPMPDTRRKRIESALRVLHKEKFFGVDGDIDRYDFAFTSCTEALAAFKRRLPEMADVIKAIRLAGLELDNGYRDELHDDFFGRFAASSLTTEDVQWFPSYFVSIRERDCDAANQAHLIEILSSDLPFKLIFQVDHLFHNENGRPDTLGTSAWKSQLATMAASVGARFVLQTVTSNLRSLSESLVQGLTAPGVALFSIFSPGEDSYPGLHPYLAAAAAVESRLFPVFVFDPDKGDPRGNCFSLQRNPQCQSAWPVHSFTYEDESMQAVTENLCFTALDFLAADPAFFGMFRPVKRRQWSQEMVPLAEYLRGKAEPNNAQLPFVLAVGPDDSLTRLIVNSAAVELTQHVSRRWSRLQELAGINNSHAAPRLDAAHEACVPETPMPVEASHGQPHANPDLSPSPAAARANGKVEQADSAPNEAWIETPRCTSCNACTNRNSRMFKYNENKQALIADLHAGSYRDLVEAAEACKVAIIHPGEPWNSNEPDLEALLERAKVFR
;
A
#
# COMPACT_ATOMS: atom_id res chain seq x y z
N MET A 1 36.77 14.23 -36.96
CA MET A 1 36.44 13.20 -35.94
C MET A 1 37.70 12.38 -35.67
N ASN A 2 38.06 12.18 -34.41
CA ASN A 2 39.15 11.30 -34.03
C ASN A 2 38.77 9.85 -34.37
N SER A 3 39.73 8.98 -34.68
CA SER A 3 39.46 7.55 -35.00
C SER A 3 38.69 6.84 -33.87
N GLU A 4 38.94 7.22 -32.62
CA GLU A 4 38.22 6.71 -31.44
C GLU A 4 36.75 7.17 -31.38
N THR A 5 36.44 8.43 -31.72
CA THR A 5 35.05 8.91 -31.71
C THR A 5 34.23 8.29 -32.83
N ALA A 6 34.84 8.02 -33.99
CA ALA A 6 34.20 7.28 -35.08
C ALA A 6 33.86 5.83 -34.67
N ALA A 7 34.75 5.15 -33.93
CA ALA A 7 34.48 3.80 -33.43
C ALA A 7 33.35 3.76 -32.38
N LEU A 8 33.26 4.79 -31.52
CA LEU A 8 32.14 4.94 -30.58
C LEU A 8 30.82 5.23 -31.32
N LEU A 9 30.86 6.00 -32.40
CA LEU A 9 29.69 6.29 -33.23
C LEU A 9 29.19 5.04 -33.96
N SER A 10 30.07 4.25 -34.58
CA SER A 10 29.67 2.99 -35.22
C SER A 10 29.13 1.97 -34.20
N PHE A 11 29.63 1.96 -32.96
CA PHE A 11 29.01 1.19 -31.88
C PHE A 11 27.60 1.70 -31.54
N HIS A 12 27.43 3.02 -31.41
CA HIS A 12 26.13 3.62 -31.12
C HIS A 12 25.09 3.28 -32.20
N LEU A 13 25.47 3.38 -33.48
CA LEU A 13 24.62 3.07 -34.62
C LEU A 13 24.36 1.57 -34.81
N GLY A 14 25.05 0.69 -34.07
CA GLY A 14 24.89 -0.76 -34.17
C GLY A 14 25.61 -1.40 -35.36
N GLU A 15 26.51 -0.68 -36.02
CA GLU A 15 27.29 -1.17 -37.18
C GLU A 15 28.41 -2.14 -36.79
N VAL A 16 28.88 -2.05 -35.54
CA VAL A 16 29.92 -2.93 -34.98
C VAL A 16 29.31 -3.78 -33.87
N ALA A 17 29.21 -5.10 -34.12
CA ALA A 17 28.93 -6.05 -33.05
C ALA A 17 30.08 -6.02 -32.02
N ASN A 18 29.73 -6.04 -30.73
CA ASN A 18 30.67 -6.03 -29.61
C ASN A 18 31.43 -7.38 -29.53
N ASN A 19 32.27 -7.66 -30.53
CA ASN A 19 32.97 -8.94 -30.71
C ASN A 19 34.43 -8.92 -30.22
N ASP A 20 34.97 -7.74 -29.83
CA ASP A 20 36.41 -7.56 -29.57
C ASP A 20 36.79 -7.19 -28.12
N GLU A 21 35.87 -7.24 -27.16
CA GLU A 21 36.25 -7.33 -25.74
C GLU A 21 36.03 -8.75 -25.23
N PRO A 22 36.98 -9.34 -24.47
CA PRO A 22 36.81 -10.68 -23.95
C PRO A 22 35.52 -10.73 -23.11
N ARG A 23 34.69 -11.76 -23.36
CA ARG A 23 33.45 -12.09 -22.63
C ARG A 23 33.62 -12.39 -21.13
N ALA A 24 34.76 -12.07 -20.54
CA ALA A 24 35.07 -12.15 -19.10
C ALA A 24 36.28 -11.22 -18.92
N THR A 25 36.27 -10.16 -18.11
CA THR A 25 36.28 -10.18 -16.65
C THR A 25 36.32 -8.73 -16.11
N THR A 26 35.86 -8.51 -14.87
CA THR A 26 36.44 -7.54 -13.90
C THR A 26 36.16 -6.03 -13.98
N LEU A 27 35.01 -5.57 -14.44
CA LEU A 27 34.51 -4.29 -13.93
C LEU A 27 33.08 -4.51 -13.44
N SER A 28 32.92 -4.71 -12.13
CA SER A 28 31.63 -4.47 -11.47
C SER A 28 31.23 -3.05 -11.83
N ARG A 29 30.30 -2.90 -12.77
CA ARG A 29 29.77 -1.61 -13.20
C ARG A 29 28.59 -1.33 -12.30
N CYS A 30 28.82 -0.53 -11.26
CA CYS A 30 27.73 -0.04 -10.43
C CYS A 30 27.26 1.30 -11.02
N PRO A 31 25.96 1.47 -11.31
CA PRO A 31 25.41 2.76 -11.70
C PRO A 31 25.81 3.82 -10.67
N ALA A 32 26.19 5.02 -11.11
CA ALA A 32 26.78 6.02 -10.21
C ALA A 32 25.88 6.34 -9.00
N LEU A 33 24.57 6.42 -9.23
CA LEU A 33 23.57 6.67 -8.19
C LEU A 33 23.38 5.51 -7.19
N LEU A 34 23.76 4.28 -7.57
CA LEU A 34 23.64 3.09 -6.73
C LEU A 34 24.91 2.79 -5.93
N ARG A 35 26.06 3.37 -6.29
CA ARG A 35 27.35 3.08 -5.63
C ARG A 35 27.30 3.29 -4.12
N ARG A 36 26.63 4.35 -3.65
CA ARG A 36 26.47 4.64 -2.21
C ARG A 36 25.65 3.60 -1.43
N TYR A 37 24.94 2.71 -2.14
CA TYR A 37 24.07 1.70 -1.57
C TYR A 37 24.63 0.29 -1.70
N SER A 38 25.87 0.12 -2.18
CA SER A 38 26.45 -1.21 -2.43
C SER A 38 26.51 -2.11 -1.20
N ASP A 39 26.63 -1.54 -0.01
CA ASP A 39 26.54 -2.26 1.27
C ASP A 39 25.25 -1.88 2.03
N LEU A 40 24.21 -2.69 1.85
CA LEU A 40 22.93 -2.51 2.54
C LEU A 40 22.97 -2.86 4.03
N ALA A 41 23.94 -3.65 4.49
CA ALA A 41 24.01 -4.05 5.89
C ALA A 41 24.34 -2.86 6.81
N LEU A 42 24.98 -1.82 6.25
CA LEU A 42 25.31 -0.57 6.94
C LEU A 42 24.16 0.42 6.98
N LEU A 43 23.12 0.22 6.17
CA LEU A 43 22.05 1.19 5.97
C LEU A 43 20.77 0.75 6.68
N ARG A 44 20.16 1.67 7.44
CA ARG A 44 18.78 1.47 7.96
C ARG A 44 17.79 1.72 6.82
N HIS A 45 17.12 0.67 6.40
CA HIS A 45 16.07 0.67 5.37
C HIS A 45 14.87 -0.17 5.83
N ASP A 46 13.82 -0.30 5.03
CA ASP A 46 12.56 -0.91 5.46
C ASP A 46 12.65 -2.39 5.85
N TYR A 47 13.63 -3.12 5.33
CA TYR A 47 13.86 -4.54 5.68
C TYR A 47 14.90 -4.68 6.78
N PRO A 48 14.86 -5.74 7.62
CA PRO A 48 13.89 -6.83 7.58
C PRO A 48 12.51 -6.44 8.12
N LEU A 49 11.48 -7.13 7.65
CA LEU A 49 10.09 -6.93 8.08
C LEU A 49 9.72 -7.95 9.16
N VAL A 50 8.88 -7.52 10.09
CA VAL A 50 8.25 -8.35 11.13
C VAL A 50 6.79 -8.56 10.76
N LEU A 51 6.42 -9.81 10.48
CA LEU A 51 5.05 -10.24 10.20
C LEU A 51 4.34 -10.52 11.53
N ILE A 52 3.46 -9.61 11.95
CA ILE A 52 2.83 -9.64 13.27
C ILE A 52 1.53 -10.44 13.20
N GLY A 53 1.48 -11.53 13.97
CA GLY A 53 0.33 -12.44 14.03
C GLY A 53 -0.79 -12.00 14.98
N ASN A 54 -0.53 -11.07 15.90
CA ASN A 54 -1.51 -10.64 16.90
C ASN A 54 -2.50 -9.59 16.34
N ASP A 55 -3.72 -9.58 16.88
CA ASP A 55 -4.82 -8.68 16.46
C ASP A 55 -4.58 -7.19 16.77
N PHE A 56 -3.57 -6.86 17.56
CA PHE A 56 -3.25 -5.48 17.91
C PHE A 56 -2.28 -4.84 16.91
N GLY A 57 -2.77 -3.85 16.16
CA GLY A 57 -1.94 -2.92 15.37
C GLY A 57 -1.65 -3.34 13.93
N GLN A 58 -0.63 -2.71 13.34
CA GLN A 58 -0.23 -2.91 11.94
C GLN A 58 0.25 -4.35 11.68
N PRO A 59 -0.17 -5.00 10.58
CA PRO A 59 0.16 -6.40 10.31
C PRO A 59 1.62 -6.64 9.92
N ILE A 60 2.30 -5.60 9.46
CA ILE A 60 3.69 -5.62 9.02
C ILE A 60 4.36 -4.37 9.58
N GLN A 61 5.55 -4.54 10.18
CA GLN A 61 6.39 -3.43 10.61
C GLN A 61 7.85 -3.67 10.20
N SER A 62 8.59 -2.62 9.92
CA SER A 62 10.05 -2.75 9.75
C SER A 62 10.72 -2.94 11.11
N LEU A 63 11.80 -3.71 11.16
CA LEU A 63 12.60 -3.86 12.40
C LEU A 63 13.04 -2.50 12.93
N SER A 64 13.40 -1.55 12.04
CA SER A 64 13.75 -0.18 12.44
C SER A 64 12.60 0.56 13.10
N ALA A 65 11.36 0.39 12.63
CA ALA A 65 10.19 1.00 13.28
C ALA A 65 9.98 0.39 14.68
N VAL A 66 10.06 -0.95 14.81
CA VAL A 66 9.96 -1.64 16.11
C VAL A 66 11.01 -1.14 17.10
N VAL A 67 12.27 -1.00 16.67
CA VAL A 67 13.37 -0.50 17.51
C VAL A 67 13.19 0.98 17.83
N ASN A 68 12.77 1.82 16.89
CA ASN A 68 12.49 3.24 17.14
C ASN A 68 11.38 3.40 18.19
N ASP A 69 10.28 2.66 18.06
CA ASP A 69 9.15 2.70 19.00
C ASP A 69 9.55 2.18 20.39
N LEU A 70 10.44 1.18 20.46
CA LEU A 70 11.03 0.74 21.72
C LEU A 70 11.86 1.85 22.35
N LEU A 71 12.78 2.45 21.59
CA LEU A 71 13.67 3.52 22.07
C LEU A 71 12.90 4.73 22.59
N GLN A 72 11.80 5.11 21.94
CA GLN A 72 10.94 6.19 22.43
C GLN A 72 10.34 5.89 23.82
N ARG A 73 10.07 4.62 24.13
CA ARG A 73 9.47 4.19 25.40
C ARG A 73 10.49 3.99 26.52
N ILE A 74 11.68 3.46 26.21
CA ILE A 74 12.64 2.99 27.23
C ILE A 74 13.90 3.86 27.36
N ALA A 75 14.19 4.73 26.39
CA ALA A 75 15.41 5.55 26.41
C ALA A 75 15.09 7.02 26.78
N PRO A 76 15.13 7.39 28.08
CA PRO A 76 14.92 8.77 28.51
C PRO A 76 15.98 9.73 27.95
N LYS A 77 15.78 11.04 28.12
CA LYS A 77 16.82 12.03 27.82
C LYS A 77 17.96 11.92 28.84
N GLY A 78 19.21 12.00 28.37
CA GLY A 78 20.41 11.97 29.21
C GLY A 78 21.31 10.74 28.98
N PRO A 79 22.43 10.64 29.72
CA PRO A 79 23.44 9.59 29.56
C PRO A 79 22.91 8.14 29.60
N PRO A 80 22.00 7.74 30.52
CA PRO A 80 21.53 6.36 30.57
C PRO A 80 20.66 6.00 29.35
N GLY A 81 19.87 6.93 28.83
CA GLY A 81 19.08 6.70 27.62
C GLY A 81 19.94 6.66 26.36
N GLU A 82 21.00 7.46 26.28
CA GLU A 82 21.95 7.40 25.16
C GLU A 82 22.71 6.07 25.12
N ARG A 83 23.06 5.51 26.29
CA ARG A 83 23.61 4.16 26.39
C ARG A 83 22.66 3.11 25.80
N ILE A 84 21.38 3.15 26.20
CA ILE A 84 20.36 2.23 25.68
C ILE A 84 20.20 2.37 24.17
N ARG A 85 20.18 3.61 23.64
CA ARG A 85 20.15 3.88 22.18
C ARG A 85 21.29 3.20 21.45
N ARG A 86 22.53 3.38 21.91
CA ARG A 86 23.71 2.76 21.28
C ARG A 86 23.64 1.24 21.30
N HIS A 87 23.27 0.65 22.44
CA HIS A 87 23.16 -0.80 22.58
C HIS A 87 22.10 -1.40 21.64
N LEU A 88 20.91 -0.78 21.57
CA LEU A 88 19.81 -1.27 20.74
C LEU A 88 20.05 -1.07 19.24
N LEU A 89 20.66 0.04 18.82
CA LEU A 89 21.03 0.22 17.42
C LEU A 89 22.11 -0.78 16.99
N ARG A 90 23.02 -1.16 17.91
CA ARG A 90 23.98 -2.24 17.67
C ARG A 90 23.28 -3.60 17.55
N LEU A 91 22.32 -3.88 18.42
CA LEU A 91 21.50 -5.10 18.36
C LEU A 91 20.70 -5.18 17.05
N GLU A 92 20.07 -4.08 16.62
CA GLU A 92 19.37 -4.01 15.34
C GLU A 92 20.28 -4.35 14.17
N ARG A 93 21.50 -3.80 14.16
CA ARG A 93 22.50 -4.09 13.11
C ARG A 93 22.89 -5.56 13.08
N GLU A 94 23.06 -6.19 14.24
CA GLU A 94 23.36 -7.64 14.29
C GLU A 94 22.17 -8.49 13.81
N ILE A 95 20.93 -8.16 14.20
CA ILE A 95 19.74 -8.87 13.68
C ILE A 95 19.66 -8.72 12.16
N ARG A 96 19.92 -7.53 11.61
CA ARG A 96 19.99 -7.29 10.16
C ARG A 96 21.05 -8.17 9.49
N SER A 97 22.24 -8.26 10.09
CA SER A 97 23.33 -9.10 9.60
C SER A 97 22.96 -10.59 9.58
N LEU A 98 22.28 -11.08 10.63
CA LEU A 98 21.77 -12.46 10.68
C LEU A 98 20.76 -12.74 9.55
N VAL A 99 19.81 -11.83 9.33
CA VAL A 99 18.81 -11.98 8.25
C VAL A 99 19.48 -11.92 6.88
N PHE A 100 20.49 -11.06 6.69
CA PHE A 100 21.28 -11.01 5.45
C PHE A 100 22.05 -12.32 5.21
N GLN A 101 22.44 -13.02 6.28
CA GLN A 101 23.03 -14.37 6.24
C GLN A 101 21.98 -15.48 6.09
N LYS A 102 20.73 -15.13 5.77
CA LYS A 102 19.58 -16.04 5.57
C LYS A 102 19.12 -16.79 6.83
N GLU A 103 19.46 -16.28 8.01
CA GLU A 103 18.83 -16.77 9.24
C GLU A 103 17.36 -16.37 9.27
N THR A 104 16.49 -17.35 9.53
CA THR A 104 15.03 -17.17 9.55
C THR A 104 14.45 -17.54 10.91
N GLY A 105 13.35 -16.90 11.28
CA GLY A 105 12.61 -17.26 12.47
C GLY A 105 11.85 -16.10 13.10
N ARG A 106 11.35 -16.34 14.31
CA ARG A 106 10.66 -15.33 15.11
C ARG A 106 11.61 -14.28 15.65
N LEU A 107 11.09 -13.08 15.88
CA LEU A 107 11.84 -11.95 16.43
C LEU A 107 12.51 -12.32 17.77
N SER A 108 11.83 -13.06 18.64
CA SER A 108 12.41 -13.57 19.90
C SER A 108 13.70 -14.37 19.71
N ARG A 109 13.70 -15.30 18.74
CA ARG A 109 14.85 -16.17 18.47
C ARG A 109 16.03 -15.36 17.94
N LEU A 110 15.79 -14.52 16.93
CA LEU A 110 16.84 -13.67 16.35
C LEU A 110 17.39 -12.66 17.37
N TRP A 111 16.51 -12.14 18.23
CA TRP A 111 16.90 -11.28 19.34
C TRP A 111 17.86 -12.02 20.28
N SER A 112 17.51 -13.22 20.75
CA SER A 112 18.36 -14.02 21.63
C SER A 112 19.71 -14.37 20.99
N MET A 113 19.71 -14.74 19.70
CA MET A 113 20.94 -15.03 18.95
C MET A 113 21.85 -13.80 18.85
N ALA A 114 21.28 -12.65 18.49
CA ALA A 114 22.03 -11.40 18.39
C ALA A 114 22.56 -10.93 19.76
N THR A 115 21.76 -11.06 20.83
CA THR A 115 22.23 -10.74 22.19
C THR A 115 23.36 -11.65 22.64
N ALA A 116 23.27 -12.95 22.38
CA ALA A 116 24.31 -13.90 22.76
C ALA A 116 25.63 -13.59 22.05
N LYS A 117 25.56 -13.28 20.75
CA LYS A 117 26.72 -12.90 19.94
C LYS A 117 27.40 -11.63 20.46
N LEU A 118 26.61 -10.57 20.72
CA LEU A 118 27.14 -9.29 21.21
C LEU A 118 27.75 -9.38 22.62
N VAL A 119 27.16 -10.19 23.51
CA VAL A 119 27.69 -10.37 24.87
C VAL A 119 28.96 -11.24 24.87
N SER A 120 29.09 -12.15 23.90
CA SER A 120 30.25 -13.04 23.76
C SER A 120 31.48 -12.39 23.12
N GLU A 121 31.43 -11.10 22.78
CA GLU A 121 32.57 -10.42 22.16
C GLU A 121 33.78 -10.37 23.10
N PRO A 122 34.97 -10.77 22.63
CA PRO A 122 36.17 -10.89 23.48
C PRO A 122 36.74 -9.55 23.95
N GLU A 123 36.37 -8.45 23.30
CA GLU A 123 36.89 -7.10 23.59
C GLU A 123 36.16 -6.38 24.74
N LEU A 124 35.06 -6.94 25.26
CA LEU A 124 34.22 -6.30 26.26
C LEU A 124 34.65 -6.63 27.69
N SER A 125 34.68 -5.62 28.58
CA SER A 125 34.86 -5.82 30.02
C SER A 125 33.61 -6.44 30.67
N GLU A 126 33.76 -7.07 31.84
CA GLU A 126 32.63 -7.68 32.56
C GLU A 126 31.53 -6.66 32.93
N ASP A 127 31.91 -5.42 33.27
CA ASP A 127 30.95 -4.34 33.53
C ASP A 127 30.19 -3.93 32.26
N GLN A 128 30.87 -3.89 31.10
CA GLN A 128 30.24 -3.59 29.82
C GLN A 128 29.25 -4.68 29.41
N LYS A 129 29.62 -5.96 29.59
CA LYS A 129 28.72 -7.10 29.34
C LYS A 129 27.47 -7.02 30.22
N ARG A 130 27.65 -6.71 31.51
CA ARG A 130 26.54 -6.53 32.44
C ARG A 130 25.59 -5.40 32.00
N TRP A 131 26.11 -4.22 31.67
CA TRP A 131 25.27 -3.11 31.21
C TRP A 131 24.58 -3.39 29.86
N LEU A 132 25.23 -4.15 28.97
CA LEU A 132 24.62 -4.62 27.71
C LEU A 132 23.45 -5.55 28.00
N GLN A 133 23.64 -6.58 28.84
CA GLN A 133 22.58 -7.50 29.25
C GLN A 133 21.41 -6.76 29.91
N GLU A 134 21.68 -5.88 30.89
CA GLU A 134 20.64 -5.07 31.55
C GLU A 134 19.83 -4.24 30.53
N SER A 135 20.50 -3.67 29.51
CA SER A 135 19.84 -2.91 28.45
C SER A 135 18.97 -3.80 27.56
N PHE A 136 19.45 -4.98 27.20
CA PHE A 136 18.72 -5.93 26.36
C PHE A 136 17.52 -6.57 27.07
N ASP A 137 17.64 -6.89 28.35
CA ASP A 137 16.54 -7.43 29.17
C ASP A 137 15.44 -6.38 29.38
N THR A 138 15.85 -5.13 29.63
CA THR A 138 14.92 -3.99 29.70
C THR A 138 14.16 -3.81 28.38
N ALA A 139 14.87 -3.90 27.26
CA ALA A 139 14.24 -3.78 25.94
C ALA A 139 13.33 -4.98 25.60
N ARG A 140 13.74 -6.20 25.95
CA ARG A 140 12.97 -7.42 25.69
C ARG A 140 11.70 -7.47 26.52
N SER A 141 11.73 -7.03 27.78
CA SER A 141 10.52 -6.95 28.62
C SER A 141 9.53 -5.89 28.13
N ALA A 142 10.00 -4.81 27.50
CA ALA A 142 9.16 -3.78 26.89
C ALA A 142 8.60 -4.15 25.50
N LEU A 143 9.14 -5.18 24.84
CA LEU A 143 8.77 -5.60 23.51
C LEU A 143 7.46 -6.42 23.55
N LYS A 144 6.38 -5.78 23.10
CA LYS A 144 5.03 -6.38 23.00
C LYS A 144 4.76 -7.05 21.64
N ILE A 145 5.69 -6.92 20.70
CA ILE A 145 5.54 -7.38 19.33
C ILE A 145 6.29 -8.70 19.18
N GLU A 146 5.61 -9.69 18.62
CA GLU A 146 6.18 -10.98 18.27
C GLU A 146 5.66 -11.37 16.89
N GLY A 147 6.53 -11.94 16.07
CA GLY A 147 6.25 -12.20 14.67
C GLY A 147 7.43 -12.85 13.96
N GLU A 148 7.18 -13.38 12.77
CA GLU A 148 8.22 -13.89 11.88
C GLU A 148 9.01 -12.72 11.30
N VAL A 149 10.34 -12.82 11.28
CA VAL A 149 11.22 -11.82 10.66
C VAL A 149 11.65 -12.32 9.30
N ILE A 150 11.42 -11.51 8.27
CA ILE A 150 11.73 -11.84 6.88
C ILE A 150 12.70 -10.81 6.27
N GLY A 151 13.64 -11.31 5.47
CA GLY A 151 14.50 -10.49 4.61
C GLY A 151 13.77 -10.02 3.35
N CYS A 152 14.51 -9.39 2.44
CA CYS A 152 14.02 -9.08 1.09
C CYS A 152 14.67 -10.04 0.11
N ASP A 153 13.90 -11.02 -0.36
CA ASP A 153 14.29 -12.13 -1.22
C ASP A 153 13.17 -12.50 -2.21
N ALA A 154 13.39 -13.56 -3.00
CA ALA A 154 12.42 -14.05 -3.98
C ALA A 154 11.10 -14.56 -3.37
N GLU A 155 11.06 -14.93 -2.08
CA GLU A 155 9.85 -15.48 -1.45
C GLU A 155 9.05 -14.43 -0.68
N THR A 156 9.64 -13.24 -0.52
CA THR A 156 9.10 -12.15 0.28
C THR A 156 7.69 -11.75 -0.15
N ALA A 157 7.42 -11.67 -1.45
CA ALA A 157 6.10 -11.32 -1.97
C ALA A 157 5.02 -12.34 -1.53
N ASP A 158 5.22 -13.63 -1.75
CA ASP A 158 4.27 -14.68 -1.34
C ASP A 158 4.08 -14.68 0.19
N ARG A 159 5.17 -14.65 0.97
CA ARG A 159 5.10 -14.67 2.44
C ARG A 159 4.32 -13.50 3.00
N VAL A 160 4.59 -12.28 2.53
CA VAL A 160 3.89 -11.06 2.96
C VAL A 160 2.42 -11.13 2.60
N MET A 161 2.10 -11.46 1.34
CA MET A 161 0.72 -11.45 0.86
C MET A 161 -0.11 -12.56 1.51
N ARG A 162 0.46 -13.75 1.68
CA ARG A 162 -0.18 -14.87 2.36
C ARG A 162 -0.45 -14.53 3.82
N HIS A 163 0.49 -13.89 4.52
CA HIS A 163 0.30 -13.42 5.90
C HIS A 163 -0.87 -12.42 5.99
N LEU A 164 -0.88 -11.40 5.13
CA LEU A 164 -1.95 -10.40 5.10
C LEU A 164 -3.31 -11.02 4.78
N TRP A 165 -3.36 -11.91 3.78
CA TRP A 165 -4.59 -12.57 3.38
C TRP A 165 -5.11 -13.51 4.46
N LEU A 166 -4.26 -14.36 5.05
CA LEU A 166 -4.65 -15.25 6.14
C LEU A 166 -5.23 -14.45 7.31
N ARG A 167 -4.62 -13.32 7.67
CA ARG A 167 -5.15 -12.44 8.72
C ARG A 167 -6.51 -11.87 8.36
N ALA A 168 -6.66 -11.28 7.16
CA ALA A 168 -7.92 -10.72 6.70
C ALA A 168 -9.03 -11.80 6.65
N GLN A 169 -8.68 -12.99 6.15
CA GLN A 169 -9.59 -14.12 6.00
C GLN A 169 -10.00 -14.74 7.34
N THR A 170 -9.11 -14.77 8.33
CA THR A 170 -9.44 -15.21 9.70
C THR A 170 -10.40 -14.24 10.37
N LEU A 171 -10.12 -12.94 10.32
CA LEU A 171 -11.03 -11.92 10.88
C LEU A 171 -12.42 -11.97 10.22
N TYR A 172 -12.46 -12.12 8.90
CA TYR A 172 -13.71 -12.28 8.15
C TYR A 172 -14.47 -13.54 8.59
N ARG A 173 -13.79 -14.69 8.63
CA ARG A 173 -14.40 -15.96 9.03
C ARG A 173 -14.92 -15.94 10.46
N ASP A 174 -14.15 -15.41 11.40
CA ASP A 174 -14.55 -15.41 12.81
C ASP A 174 -15.83 -14.60 13.03
N ARG A 175 -15.95 -13.46 12.33
CA ARG A 175 -17.18 -12.67 12.33
C ARG A 175 -18.35 -13.46 11.76
N ILE A 176 -18.23 -14.02 10.57
CA ILE A 176 -19.33 -14.75 9.92
C ILE A 176 -19.70 -16.01 10.70
N ALA A 177 -18.71 -16.75 11.20
CA ALA A 177 -18.95 -17.92 12.04
C ALA A 177 -19.69 -17.54 13.34
N ALA A 178 -19.44 -16.36 13.91
CA ALA A 178 -20.20 -15.86 15.06
C ALA A 178 -21.65 -15.55 14.68
N GLU A 179 -21.90 -14.91 13.53
CA GLU A 179 -23.25 -14.65 13.01
C GLU A 179 -24.02 -15.97 12.76
N LEU A 180 -23.37 -16.97 12.15
CA LEU A 180 -23.95 -18.29 11.92
C LEU A 180 -24.22 -19.06 13.22
N ARG A 181 -23.29 -19.02 14.20
CA ARG A 181 -23.54 -19.61 15.53
C ARG A 181 -24.77 -19.00 16.21
N GLN A 182 -24.94 -17.68 16.11
CA GLN A 182 -26.15 -17.04 16.64
C GLN A 182 -27.41 -17.44 15.89
N LEU A 183 -27.34 -17.68 14.57
CA LEU A 183 -28.47 -18.20 13.81
C LEU A 183 -28.84 -19.61 14.26
N VAL A 184 -27.85 -20.50 14.40
CA VAL A 184 -28.02 -21.88 14.89
C VAL A 184 -28.66 -21.90 16.27
N ILE A 185 -28.14 -21.13 17.23
CA ILE A 185 -28.69 -21.04 18.59
C ILE A 185 -30.17 -20.61 18.56
N ARG A 186 -30.52 -19.61 17.74
CA ARG A 186 -31.92 -19.14 17.64
C ARG A 186 -32.86 -20.19 17.07
N LEU A 187 -32.42 -20.97 16.08
CA LEU A 187 -33.22 -22.07 15.52
C LEU A 187 -33.39 -23.21 16.53
N ASP A 188 -32.32 -23.56 17.25
CA ASP A 188 -32.37 -24.58 18.31
C ASP A 188 -33.29 -24.15 19.46
N ASP A 189 -33.23 -22.88 19.87
CA ASP A 189 -34.12 -22.32 20.89
C ASP A 189 -35.58 -22.33 20.42
N LEU A 190 -35.85 -22.06 19.14
CA LEU A 190 -37.18 -22.15 18.56
C LEU A 190 -37.72 -23.60 18.62
N LEU A 191 -36.90 -24.59 18.24
CA LEU A 191 -37.26 -26.02 18.35
C LEU A 191 -37.41 -26.45 19.81
N ARG A 192 -36.58 -25.94 20.71
CA ARG A 192 -36.64 -26.25 22.14
C ARG A 192 -37.90 -25.68 22.78
N SER A 193 -38.27 -24.44 22.43
CA SER A 193 -39.50 -23.80 22.88
C SER A 193 -40.71 -24.62 22.44
N ASP A 194 -40.78 -25.01 21.16
CA ASP A 194 -41.88 -25.86 20.65
C ASP A 194 -41.96 -27.20 21.41
N ARG A 195 -40.82 -27.86 21.66
CA ARG A 195 -40.80 -29.12 22.43
C ARG A 195 -41.30 -28.94 23.87
N LEU A 196 -41.01 -27.81 24.52
CA LEU A 196 -41.52 -27.50 25.87
C LEU A 196 -43.03 -27.19 25.85
N GLU A 197 -43.54 -26.68 24.73
CA GLU A 197 -44.97 -26.43 24.54
C GLU A 197 -45.76 -27.65 24.07
N ALA A 198 -45.08 -28.67 23.53
CA ALA A 198 -45.69 -29.90 23.07
C ALA A 198 -46.40 -30.69 24.19
N ASP A 199 -47.48 -31.37 23.83
CA ASP A 199 -48.35 -32.10 24.77
C ASP A 199 -47.63 -33.25 25.50
N GLU A 200 -46.54 -33.75 24.91
CA GLU A 200 -45.64 -34.77 25.47
C GLU A 200 -44.78 -34.24 26.63
N ALA A 201 -44.25 -33.02 26.53
CA ALA A 201 -43.47 -32.39 27.61
C ALA A 201 -44.34 -31.97 28.79
N ARG A 202 -45.65 -31.78 28.56
CA ARG A 202 -46.65 -31.45 29.58
C ARG A 202 -47.33 -32.68 30.18
N GLN A 203 -46.89 -33.90 29.83
CA GLN A 203 -47.37 -35.12 30.49
C GLN A 203 -46.90 -35.17 31.95
N PRO A 204 -47.70 -35.75 32.87
CA PRO A 204 -47.34 -35.87 34.28
C PRO A 204 -45.96 -36.50 34.51
N GLN A 205 -45.59 -37.50 33.70
CA GLN A 205 -44.29 -38.17 33.78
C GLN A 205 -43.12 -37.29 33.30
N ALA A 206 -43.33 -36.47 32.28
CA ALA A 206 -42.31 -35.54 31.77
C ALA A 206 -42.09 -34.37 32.74
N LEU A 207 -43.16 -33.83 33.32
CA LEU A 207 -43.09 -32.81 34.37
C LEU A 207 -42.38 -33.34 35.63
N ARG A 208 -42.69 -34.56 36.07
CA ARG A 208 -41.96 -35.21 37.18
C ARG A 208 -40.45 -35.33 36.92
N ARG A 209 -40.04 -35.61 35.68
CA ARG A 209 -38.61 -35.66 35.31
C ARG A 209 -37.97 -34.27 35.30
N ALA A 210 -38.70 -33.23 34.90
CA ALA A 210 -38.20 -31.87 34.81
C ALA A 210 -38.01 -31.19 36.20
N PHE A 211 -38.91 -31.42 37.15
CA PHE A 211 -38.82 -30.87 38.51
C PHE A 211 -37.89 -31.68 39.44
N GLY A 212 -37.48 -32.88 39.04
CA GLY A 212 -36.65 -33.77 39.86
C GLY A 212 -37.41 -34.40 41.03
N SER A 213 -36.80 -35.39 41.69
CA SER A 213 -37.47 -36.20 42.72
C SER A 213 -37.84 -35.45 44.01
N GLN A 214 -37.27 -34.27 44.24
CA GLN A 214 -37.44 -33.50 45.48
C GLN A 214 -38.85 -32.91 45.66
N PHE A 215 -39.60 -32.69 44.58
CA PHE A 215 -40.92 -32.06 44.62
C PHE A 215 -42.07 -33.04 44.37
N ASN A 216 -41.78 -34.34 44.32
CA ASN A 216 -42.76 -35.39 44.01
C ASN A 216 -43.92 -35.48 45.02
N GLU A 217 -43.70 -35.09 46.28
CA GLU A 217 -44.72 -35.14 47.34
C GLU A 217 -45.48 -33.80 47.50
N LEU A 218 -44.96 -32.70 46.92
CA LEU A 218 -45.51 -31.35 47.09
C LEU A 218 -46.35 -30.88 45.89
N ILE A 219 -46.16 -31.46 44.71
CA ILE A 219 -46.84 -31.07 43.47
C ILE A 219 -47.69 -32.22 42.95
N ASP A 220 -48.98 -31.98 42.75
CA ASP A 220 -49.83 -32.90 41.98
C ASP A 220 -49.61 -32.67 40.48
N PHE A 221 -48.77 -33.51 39.89
CA PHE A 221 -48.40 -33.43 38.48
C PHE A 221 -49.55 -33.80 37.51
N GLU A 222 -50.59 -34.49 37.97
CA GLU A 222 -51.79 -34.74 37.15
C GLU A 222 -52.60 -33.45 37.02
N VAL A 223 -52.81 -32.74 38.13
CA VAL A 223 -53.50 -31.43 38.15
C VAL A 223 -52.70 -30.37 37.41
N LEU A 224 -51.37 -30.32 37.59
CA LEU A 224 -50.50 -29.38 36.90
C LEU A 224 -50.50 -29.62 35.37
N SER A 225 -50.40 -30.88 34.94
CA SER A 225 -50.52 -31.29 33.53
C SER A 225 -51.85 -30.84 32.93
N HIS A 226 -52.97 -31.10 33.62
CA HIS A 226 -54.30 -30.67 33.19
C HIS A 226 -54.40 -29.14 33.05
N THR A 227 -53.87 -28.40 34.03
CA THR A 227 -53.94 -26.93 34.05
C THR A 227 -53.10 -26.29 32.93
N LEU A 228 -51.91 -26.84 32.66
CA LEU A 228 -51.04 -26.39 31.56
C LEU A 228 -51.61 -26.73 30.18
N ARG A 229 -52.35 -27.84 30.05
CA ARG A 229 -53.04 -28.21 28.81
C ARG A 229 -54.28 -27.36 28.53
N CYS A 230 -55.00 -26.94 29.58
CA CYS A 230 -56.15 -26.03 29.44
C CYS A 230 -55.76 -24.60 29.05
N ARG A 231 -54.55 -24.13 29.38
CA ARG A 231 -54.02 -22.81 28.97
C ARG A 231 -53.19 -22.89 27.69
N ARG A 232 -53.75 -23.45 26.62
CA ARG A 232 -53.09 -23.47 25.31
C ARG A 232 -53.21 -22.08 24.68
N SER A 233 -52.09 -21.34 24.60
CA SER A 233 -52.07 -20.01 23.97
C SER A 233 -51.70 -20.07 22.47
N HIS A 234 -51.04 -21.14 22.02
CA HIS A 234 -50.61 -21.33 20.62
C HIS A 234 -50.76 -22.80 20.17
N GLU A 235 -51.05 -23.00 18.88
CA GLU A 235 -51.01 -24.30 18.22
C GLU A 235 -49.56 -24.83 18.12
N PRO A 236 -49.34 -26.14 18.26
CA PRO A 236 -48.00 -26.72 18.14
C PRO A 236 -47.43 -26.51 16.72
N MET A 237 -46.10 -26.41 16.62
CA MET A 237 -45.45 -26.22 15.33
C MET A 237 -45.80 -27.35 14.34
N PRO A 238 -46.21 -27.03 13.09
CA PRO A 238 -46.44 -28.03 12.06
C PRO A 238 -45.19 -28.88 11.79
N ASP A 239 -45.38 -30.19 11.55
CA ASP A 239 -44.27 -31.12 11.27
C ASP A 239 -43.46 -30.73 10.03
N THR A 240 -44.10 -30.10 9.03
CA THR A 240 -43.45 -29.55 7.84
C THR A 240 -42.44 -28.47 8.22
N ARG A 241 -42.86 -27.52 9.06
CA ARG A 241 -42.00 -26.44 9.60
C ARG A 241 -40.84 -27.00 10.42
N ARG A 242 -41.10 -27.97 11.32
CA ARG A 242 -40.06 -28.62 12.12
C ARG A 242 -38.98 -29.27 11.24
N LYS A 243 -39.40 -30.04 10.23
CA LYS A 243 -38.48 -30.69 9.29
C LYS A 243 -37.65 -29.68 8.48
N ARG A 244 -38.23 -28.54 8.10
CA ARG A 244 -37.50 -27.45 7.42
C ARG A 244 -36.40 -26.88 8.31
N ILE A 245 -36.72 -26.53 9.55
CA ILE A 245 -35.74 -26.01 10.52
C ILE A 245 -34.62 -27.03 10.78
N GLU A 246 -34.96 -28.29 11.04
CA GLU A 246 -33.99 -29.36 11.25
C GLU A 246 -33.10 -29.60 10.00
N SER A 247 -33.65 -29.45 8.80
CA SER A 247 -32.88 -29.55 7.56
C SER A 247 -31.88 -28.41 7.40
N ALA A 248 -32.27 -27.18 7.74
CA ALA A 248 -31.39 -26.01 7.69
C ALA A 248 -30.25 -26.13 8.72
N LEU A 249 -30.57 -26.52 9.96
CA LEU A 249 -29.57 -26.78 11.00
C LEU A 249 -28.55 -27.83 10.55
N ARG A 250 -28.99 -28.93 9.93
CA ARG A 250 -28.09 -29.97 9.42
C ARG A 250 -27.09 -29.44 8.39
N VAL A 251 -27.52 -28.53 7.52
CA VAL A 251 -26.63 -27.89 6.53
C VAL A 251 -25.66 -26.93 7.22
N LEU A 252 -26.15 -26.09 8.14
CA LEU A 252 -25.34 -25.11 8.86
C LEU A 252 -24.26 -25.74 9.76
N HIS A 253 -24.53 -26.91 10.36
CA HIS A 253 -23.54 -27.65 11.14
C HIS A 253 -22.50 -28.38 10.27
N LYS A 254 -22.87 -28.77 9.05
CA LYS A 254 -22.00 -29.56 8.15
C LYS A 254 -21.12 -28.67 7.26
N GLU A 255 -21.39 -27.37 7.20
CA GLU A 255 -20.65 -26.45 6.33
C GLU A 255 -19.15 -26.41 6.67
N LYS A 256 -18.30 -26.31 5.65
CA LYS A 256 -16.83 -26.36 5.78
C LYS A 256 -16.13 -25.04 5.41
N PHE A 257 -16.90 -23.99 5.13
CA PHE A 257 -16.41 -22.70 4.67
C PHE A 257 -15.96 -21.82 5.86
N PHE A 258 -16.76 -21.77 6.93
CA PHE A 258 -16.52 -20.92 8.10
C PHE A 258 -16.15 -21.71 9.35
N GLY A 259 -16.55 -22.99 9.42
CA GLY A 259 -16.22 -23.89 10.52
C GLY A 259 -16.93 -23.50 11.82
N VAL A 260 -18.26 -23.40 11.76
CA VAL A 260 -19.15 -23.06 12.89
C VAL A 260 -18.90 -23.93 14.14
N ASP A 261 -18.70 -25.24 13.95
CA ASP A 261 -18.54 -26.25 15.02
C ASP A 261 -17.07 -26.60 15.35
N GLY A 262 -16.09 -25.93 14.74
CA GLY A 262 -14.66 -26.14 15.03
C GLY A 262 -13.74 -26.18 13.80
N ASP A 263 -12.47 -26.52 14.04
CA ASP A 263 -11.36 -26.34 13.08
C ASP A 263 -11.00 -27.61 12.27
N ILE A 264 -11.65 -28.75 12.52
CA ILE A 264 -11.08 -30.07 12.19
C ILE A 264 -11.31 -30.49 10.72
N ASP A 265 -12.24 -29.87 9.97
CA ASP A 265 -12.58 -30.28 8.59
C ASP A 265 -12.95 -29.08 7.69
N ARG A 266 -12.03 -28.12 7.54
CA ARG A 266 -12.22 -26.88 6.78
C ARG A 266 -11.66 -26.95 5.37
N TYR A 267 -12.27 -26.22 4.44
CA TYR A 267 -11.71 -26.03 3.10
C TYR A 267 -10.46 -25.15 3.12
N ASP A 268 -9.46 -25.54 2.33
CA ASP A 268 -8.35 -24.67 1.97
C ASP A 268 -8.76 -23.73 0.82
N PHE A 269 -8.32 -22.48 0.91
CA PHE A 269 -8.58 -21.41 -0.04
C PHE A 269 -7.29 -20.83 -0.64
N ALA A 270 -6.11 -21.33 -0.24
CA ALA A 270 -4.84 -20.95 -0.83
C ALA A 270 -4.40 -21.94 -1.92
N PHE A 271 -4.11 -21.43 -3.11
CA PHE A 271 -3.70 -22.20 -4.28
C PHE A 271 -2.47 -21.59 -4.93
N THR A 272 -1.77 -22.39 -5.73
CA THR A 272 -0.64 -21.95 -6.57
C THR A 272 -0.97 -21.91 -8.05
N SER A 273 -2.19 -22.35 -8.43
CA SER A 273 -2.65 -22.44 -9.81
C SER A 273 -4.09 -21.93 -9.95
N CYS A 274 -4.35 -21.13 -10.99
CA CYS A 274 -5.70 -20.69 -11.34
C CYS A 274 -6.60 -21.88 -11.73
N THR A 275 -6.03 -22.88 -12.38
CA THR A 275 -6.73 -24.09 -12.82
C THR A 275 -7.28 -24.86 -11.61
N GLU A 276 -6.45 -25.11 -10.61
CA GLU A 276 -6.85 -25.81 -9.39
C GLU A 276 -7.87 -25.01 -8.58
N ALA A 277 -7.66 -23.69 -8.46
CA ALA A 277 -8.55 -22.81 -7.73
C ALA A 277 -9.95 -22.73 -8.37
N LEU A 278 -10.03 -22.60 -9.70
CA LEU A 278 -11.30 -22.64 -10.43
C LEU A 278 -12.00 -23.99 -10.32
N ALA A 279 -11.25 -25.10 -10.40
CA ALA A 279 -11.82 -26.44 -10.23
C ALA A 279 -12.36 -26.63 -8.80
N ALA A 280 -11.66 -26.13 -7.78
CA ALA A 280 -12.13 -26.14 -6.40
C ALA A 280 -13.38 -25.27 -6.21
N PHE A 281 -13.42 -24.08 -6.82
CA PHE A 281 -14.60 -23.22 -6.82
C PHE A 281 -15.81 -23.92 -7.45
N LYS A 282 -15.67 -24.43 -8.68
CA LYS A 282 -16.75 -25.11 -9.41
C LYS A 282 -17.30 -26.32 -8.65
N ARG A 283 -16.45 -27.06 -7.93
CA ARG A 283 -16.84 -28.20 -7.09
C ARG A 283 -17.63 -27.80 -5.85
N ARG A 284 -17.33 -26.64 -5.25
CA ARG A 284 -17.93 -26.15 -4.00
C ARG A 284 -19.22 -25.35 -4.23
N LEU A 285 -19.49 -24.90 -5.47
CA LEU A 285 -20.69 -24.13 -5.84
C LEU A 285 -22.02 -24.76 -5.38
N PRO A 286 -22.28 -26.08 -5.52
CA PRO A 286 -23.52 -26.68 -5.03
C PRO A 286 -23.66 -26.57 -3.50
N GLU A 287 -22.57 -26.79 -2.75
CA GLU A 287 -22.56 -26.68 -1.29
C GLU A 287 -22.76 -25.22 -0.83
N MET A 288 -22.20 -24.25 -1.56
CA MET A 288 -22.47 -22.82 -1.32
C MET A 288 -23.96 -22.49 -1.47
N ALA A 289 -24.61 -23.04 -2.50
CA ALA A 289 -26.03 -22.87 -2.71
C ALA A 289 -26.86 -23.46 -1.57
N ASP A 290 -26.50 -24.64 -1.07
CA ASP A 290 -27.17 -25.26 0.07
C ASP A 290 -27.04 -24.41 1.35
N VAL A 291 -25.87 -23.82 1.60
CA VAL A 291 -25.64 -22.95 2.76
C VAL A 291 -26.47 -21.67 2.67
N ILE A 292 -26.45 -20.97 1.52
CA ILE A 292 -27.25 -19.74 1.33
C ILE A 292 -28.74 -20.04 1.42
N LYS A 293 -29.19 -21.16 0.85
CA LYS A 293 -30.55 -21.66 0.97
C LYS A 293 -30.95 -21.85 2.43
N ALA A 294 -30.09 -22.50 3.22
CA ALA A 294 -30.32 -22.75 4.64
C ALA A 294 -30.40 -21.44 5.44
N ILE A 295 -29.53 -20.46 5.16
CA ILE A 295 -29.52 -19.15 5.83
C ILE A 295 -30.82 -18.37 5.52
N ARG A 296 -31.22 -18.30 4.25
CA ARG A 296 -32.44 -17.58 3.83
C ARG A 296 -33.69 -18.25 4.39
N LEU A 297 -33.75 -19.59 4.36
CA LEU A 297 -34.85 -20.34 4.95
C LEU A 297 -34.92 -20.12 6.46
N ALA A 298 -33.79 -20.18 7.16
CA ALA A 298 -33.70 -19.92 8.59
C ALA A 298 -34.20 -18.52 8.96
N GLY A 299 -33.81 -17.48 8.20
CA GLY A 299 -34.31 -16.13 8.41
C GLY A 299 -35.84 -16.04 8.33
N LEU A 300 -36.43 -16.59 7.25
CA LEU A 300 -37.89 -16.62 7.08
C LEU A 300 -38.62 -17.39 8.18
N GLU A 301 -38.02 -18.48 8.68
CA GLU A 301 -38.61 -19.28 9.76
C GLU A 301 -38.54 -18.56 11.12
N LEU A 302 -37.46 -17.84 11.41
CA LEU A 302 -37.32 -17.05 12.63
C LEU A 302 -38.28 -15.85 12.66
N ASP A 303 -38.49 -15.22 11.51
CA ASP A 303 -39.40 -14.06 11.39
C ASP A 303 -40.89 -14.47 11.27
N ASN A 304 -41.19 -15.78 11.31
CA ASN A 304 -42.52 -16.34 10.99
C ASN A 304 -43.05 -15.88 9.60
N GLY A 305 -42.15 -15.56 8.68
CA GLY A 305 -42.47 -15.04 7.34
C GLY A 305 -42.59 -16.12 6.26
N TYR A 306 -42.33 -17.39 6.58
CA TYR A 306 -42.38 -18.47 5.61
C TYR A 306 -43.81 -18.75 5.14
N ARG A 307 -44.06 -18.67 3.82
CA ARG A 307 -45.33 -18.98 3.18
C ARG A 307 -45.17 -20.19 2.27
N ASP A 308 -45.79 -21.31 2.64
CA ASP A 308 -45.67 -22.59 1.94
C ASP A 308 -45.98 -22.44 0.43
N GLU A 309 -47.04 -21.71 0.07
CA GLU A 309 -47.47 -21.48 -1.32
C GLU A 309 -46.42 -20.79 -2.22
N LEU A 310 -45.56 -19.94 -1.65
CA LEU A 310 -44.57 -19.17 -2.42
C LEU A 310 -43.16 -19.77 -2.31
N HIS A 311 -42.81 -20.24 -1.12
CA HIS A 311 -41.42 -20.57 -0.79
C HIS A 311 -41.07 -22.03 -1.07
N ASP A 312 -42.02 -22.96 -1.04
CA ASP A 312 -41.73 -24.38 -1.30
C ASP A 312 -41.23 -24.57 -2.74
N ASP A 313 -41.89 -23.95 -3.72
CA ASP A 313 -41.48 -23.98 -5.12
C ASP A 313 -40.14 -23.26 -5.34
N PHE A 314 -39.95 -22.11 -4.69
CA PHE A 314 -38.72 -21.32 -4.79
C PHE A 314 -37.52 -22.10 -4.25
N PHE A 315 -37.60 -22.61 -3.01
CA PHE A 315 -36.53 -23.37 -2.38
C PHE A 315 -36.35 -24.76 -3.02
N GLY A 316 -37.40 -25.35 -3.56
CA GLY A 316 -37.33 -26.60 -4.32
C GLY A 316 -36.46 -26.51 -5.58
N ARG A 317 -36.45 -25.34 -6.23
CA ARG A 317 -35.64 -25.06 -7.45
C ARG A 317 -34.30 -24.38 -7.15
N PHE A 318 -34.06 -23.97 -5.92
CA PHE A 318 -32.85 -23.24 -5.54
C PHE A 318 -31.60 -24.10 -5.73
N ALA A 319 -30.69 -23.63 -6.58
CA ALA A 319 -29.47 -24.34 -6.97
C ALA A 319 -28.31 -23.33 -7.16
N ALA A 320 -27.13 -23.83 -7.57
CA ALA A 320 -25.97 -22.98 -7.83
C ALA A 320 -26.24 -21.85 -8.85
N SER A 321 -27.14 -22.06 -9.82
CA SER A 321 -27.57 -21.04 -10.79
C SER A 321 -28.45 -19.93 -10.19
N SER A 322 -28.97 -20.13 -8.97
CA SER A 322 -29.79 -19.16 -8.25
C SER A 322 -28.95 -18.19 -7.40
N LEU A 323 -27.66 -18.43 -7.27
CA LEU A 323 -26.74 -17.58 -6.49
C LEU A 323 -26.50 -16.26 -7.24
N THR A 324 -26.62 -15.17 -6.49
CA THR A 324 -26.21 -13.84 -6.97
C THR A 324 -24.70 -13.64 -6.76
N THR A 325 -24.12 -12.63 -7.41
CA THR A 325 -22.72 -12.24 -7.19
C THR A 325 -22.45 -11.92 -5.72
N GLU A 326 -23.39 -11.25 -5.04
CA GLU A 326 -23.29 -10.94 -3.60
C GLU A 326 -23.28 -12.21 -2.75
N ASP A 327 -24.11 -13.21 -3.08
CA ASP A 327 -24.12 -14.48 -2.36
C ASP A 327 -22.77 -15.22 -2.48
N VAL A 328 -22.15 -15.17 -3.66
CA VAL A 328 -20.84 -15.79 -3.89
C VAL A 328 -19.74 -15.03 -3.15
N GLN A 329 -19.79 -13.70 -3.12
CA GLN A 329 -18.82 -12.84 -2.43
C GLN A 329 -18.95 -12.88 -0.89
N TRP A 330 -20.05 -13.42 -0.37
CA TRP A 330 -20.23 -13.69 1.05
C TRP A 330 -19.37 -14.88 1.56
N PHE A 331 -18.84 -15.71 0.66
CA PHE A 331 -17.93 -16.80 1.03
C PHE A 331 -16.46 -16.36 1.09
N PRO A 332 -15.59 -17.13 1.77
CA PRO A 332 -14.15 -16.89 1.76
C PRO A 332 -13.56 -16.71 0.36
N SER A 333 -12.63 -15.77 0.25
CA SER A 333 -11.95 -15.49 -1.01
C SER A 333 -10.90 -16.55 -1.36
N TYR A 334 -10.71 -16.82 -2.65
CA TYR A 334 -9.72 -17.77 -3.15
C TYR A 334 -8.40 -17.03 -3.39
N PHE A 335 -7.37 -17.37 -2.63
CA PHE A 335 -6.03 -16.83 -2.79
C PHE A 335 -5.24 -17.68 -3.77
N VAL A 336 -4.72 -17.07 -4.83
CA VAL A 336 -3.92 -17.76 -5.84
C VAL A 336 -2.59 -17.04 -6.00
N SER A 337 -1.50 -17.72 -5.71
CA SER A 337 -0.13 -17.21 -5.85
C SER A 337 0.54 -17.86 -7.04
N ILE A 338 0.80 -17.07 -8.08
CA ILE A 338 1.41 -17.53 -9.34
C ILE A 338 2.76 -16.87 -9.47
N ARG A 339 3.80 -17.68 -9.70
CA ARG A 339 5.10 -17.18 -10.16
C ARG A 339 5.13 -17.22 -11.67
N GLU A 340 5.69 -16.17 -12.26
CA GLU A 340 5.83 -16.00 -13.71
C GLU A 340 6.41 -17.23 -14.42
N ARG A 341 7.44 -17.84 -13.85
CA ARG A 341 8.13 -19.02 -14.41
C ARG A 341 7.29 -20.31 -14.39
N ASP A 342 6.31 -20.37 -13.50
CA ASP A 342 5.43 -21.52 -13.30
C ASP A 342 4.08 -21.33 -14.04
N CYS A 343 3.89 -20.18 -14.70
CA CYS A 343 2.67 -19.84 -15.41
C CYS A 343 2.70 -20.39 -16.84
N ASP A 344 2.10 -21.57 -17.02
CA ASP A 344 1.87 -22.17 -18.34
C ASP A 344 0.69 -21.51 -19.09
N ALA A 345 0.52 -21.86 -20.36
CA ALA A 345 -0.54 -21.30 -21.21
C ALA A 345 -1.97 -21.57 -20.66
N ALA A 346 -2.17 -22.72 -19.99
CA ALA A 346 -3.44 -23.06 -19.38
C ALA A 346 -3.76 -22.17 -18.17
N ASN A 347 -2.79 -21.97 -17.25
CA ASN A 347 -2.93 -21.03 -16.15
C ASN A 347 -3.12 -19.60 -16.64
N GLN A 348 -2.42 -19.19 -17.71
CA GLN A 348 -2.61 -17.87 -18.30
C GLN A 348 -4.04 -17.66 -18.83
N ALA A 349 -4.61 -18.66 -19.52
CA ALA A 349 -5.99 -18.60 -20.00
C ALA A 349 -7.00 -18.49 -18.84
N HIS A 350 -6.83 -19.32 -17.81
CA HIS A 350 -7.69 -19.28 -16.62
C HIS A 350 -7.51 -18.01 -15.78
N LEU A 351 -6.32 -17.43 -15.75
CA LEU A 351 -6.09 -16.13 -15.12
C LEU A 351 -6.90 -15.03 -15.81
N ILE A 352 -6.93 -15.02 -17.15
CA ILE A 352 -7.75 -14.06 -17.91
C ILE A 352 -9.25 -14.33 -17.71
N GLU A 353 -9.68 -15.60 -17.65
CA GLU A 353 -11.06 -16.01 -17.33
C GLU A 353 -11.48 -15.44 -15.95
N ILE A 354 -10.63 -15.63 -14.92
CA ILE A 354 -10.91 -15.10 -13.57
C ILE A 354 -10.96 -13.58 -13.60
N LEU A 355 -9.99 -12.89 -14.22
CA LEU A 355 -9.94 -11.42 -14.28
C LEU A 355 -11.17 -10.79 -14.97
N SER A 356 -11.83 -11.54 -15.85
CA SER A 356 -13.04 -11.11 -16.56
C SER A 356 -14.33 -11.47 -15.81
N SER A 357 -14.22 -11.99 -14.58
CA SER A 357 -15.34 -12.44 -13.75
C SER A 357 -15.48 -11.60 -12.48
N ASP A 358 -16.64 -11.68 -11.80
CA ASP A 358 -16.87 -11.04 -10.50
C ASP A 358 -16.62 -11.97 -9.30
N LEU A 359 -15.87 -13.05 -9.52
CA LEU A 359 -15.61 -14.08 -8.51
C LEU A 359 -14.67 -13.57 -7.40
N PRO A 360 -14.76 -14.09 -6.16
CA PRO A 360 -13.99 -13.60 -5.02
C PRO A 360 -12.54 -14.14 -5.04
N PHE A 361 -11.76 -13.82 -6.07
CA PHE A 361 -10.37 -14.26 -6.22
C PHE A 361 -9.37 -13.16 -5.86
N LYS A 362 -8.34 -13.53 -5.09
CA LYS A 362 -7.17 -12.69 -4.78
C LYS A 362 -5.97 -13.28 -5.49
N LEU A 363 -5.62 -12.69 -6.63
CA LEU A 363 -4.56 -13.16 -7.50
C LEU A 363 -3.27 -12.40 -7.20
N ILE A 364 -2.19 -13.14 -6.94
CA ILE A 364 -0.84 -12.60 -6.88
C ILE A 364 -0.07 -13.16 -8.05
N PHE A 365 0.46 -12.25 -8.86
CA PHE A 365 1.35 -12.57 -9.96
C PHE A 365 2.73 -12.03 -9.65
N GLN A 366 3.62 -12.93 -9.25
CA GLN A 366 5.00 -12.61 -8.92
C GLN A 366 5.87 -12.62 -10.18
N VAL A 367 6.53 -11.49 -10.44
CA VAL A 367 7.49 -11.32 -11.53
C VAL A 367 8.90 -11.40 -10.93
N ASP A 368 9.69 -12.36 -11.41
CA ASP A 368 11.07 -12.55 -10.94
C ASP A 368 12.05 -11.79 -11.85
N HIS A 369 11.73 -11.71 -13.15
CA HIS A 369 12.58 -11.07 -14.16
C HIS A 369 11.74 -10.14 -15.05
N LEU A 370 12.25 -8.93 -15.27
CA LEU A 370 11.55 -7.94 -16.11
C LEU A 370 11.71 -8.24 -17.62
N PHE A 371 12.69 -9.06 -17.99
CA PHE A 371 13.01 -9.42 -19.36
C PHE A 371 13.03 -10.93 -19.51
N HIS A 372 12.52 -11.42 -20.65
CA HIS A 372 12.65 -12.83 -20.98
C HIS A 372 14.02 -13.10 -21.58
N ASN A 373 14.63 -14.23 -21.27
CA ASN A 373 15.91 -14.60 -21.86
C ASN A 373 15.69 -15.60 -23.00
N GLU A 374 15.95 -15.18 -24.23
CA GLU A 374 16.03 -16.07 -25.39
C GLU A 374 17.51 -16.38 -25.68
N ASN A 375 17.92 -17.65 -25.60
CA ASN A 375 19.30 -18.09 -25.86
C ASN A 375 20.37 -17.34 -25.01
N GLY A 376 20.04 -16.97 -23.78
CA GLY A 376 20.94 -16.24 -22.88
C GLY A 376 21.10 -14.76 -23.20
N ARG A 377 20.26 -14.19 -24.07
CA ARG A 377 20.14 -12.74 -24.28
C ARG A 377 18.76 -12.25 -23.86
N PRO A 378 18.67 -11.13 -23.14
CA PRO A 378 17.39 -10.53 -22.80
C PRO A 378 16.68 -10.08 -24.07
N ASP A 379 15.42 -10.47 -24.23
CA ASP A 379 14.55 -9.98 -25.27
C ASP A 379 14.28 -8.49 -25.04
N THR A 380 14.69 -7.70 -26.03
CA THR A 380 14.61 -6.25 -26.04
C THR A 380 13.49 -5.75 -26.94
N LEU A 381 12.85 -6.66 -27.68
CA LEU A 381 11.79 -6.38 -28.66
C LEU A 381 10.38 -6.53 -28.05
N GLY A 382 10.26 -7.06 -26.83
CA GLY A 382 9.02 -7.02 -26.06
C GLY A 382 8.10 -8.22 -26.27
N THR A 383 8.60 -9.39 -26.66
CA THR A 383 7.85 -10.66 -26.60
C THR A 383 7.47 -11.01 -25.16
N SER A 384 8.18 -10.49 -24.15
CA SER A 384 7.82 -10.53 -22.73
C SER A 384 6.83 -9.46 -22.24
N ALA A 385 6.30 -8.60 -23.14
CA ALA A 385 5.54 -7.41 -22.77
C ALA A 385 4.30 -7.69 -21.91
N TRP A 386 3.66 -8.84 -22.07
CA TRP A 386 2.41 -9.16 -21.37
C TRP A 386 2.58 -9.20 -19.85
N LYS A 387 3.71 -9.69 -19.33
CA LYS A 387 3.99 -9.80 -17.88
C LYS A 387 3.98 -8.44 -17.23
N SER A 388 4.66 -7.52 -17.90
CA SER A 388 4.76 -6.14 -17.46
C SER A 388 3.41 -5.41 -17.66
N GLN A 389 2.63 -5.73 -18.69
CA GLN A 389 1.34 -5.08 -18.99
C GLN A 389 0.13 -5.68 -18.27
N LEU A 390 0.29 -6.84 -17.63
CA LEU A 390 -0.81 -7.61 -17.05
C LEU A 390 -1.67 -6.78 -16.10
N ALA A 391 -1.05 -6.01 -15.21
CA ALA A 391 -1.78 -5.18 -14.26
C ALA A 391 -2.57 -4.06 -14.97
N THR A 392 -2.00 -3.43 -15.99
CA THR A 392 -2.72 -2.42 -16.79
C THR A 392 -3.88 -3.04 -17.57
N MET A 393 -3.70 -4.25 -18.11
CA MET A 393 -4.77 -4.99 -18.77
C MET A 393 -5.89 -5.35 -17.79
N ALA A 394 -5.56 -5.86 -16.61
CA ALA A 394 -6.52 -6.24 -15.59
C ALA A 394 -7.39 -5.05 -15.14
N ALA A 395 -6.80 -3.86 -15.00
CA ALA A 395 -7.53 -2.64 -14.68
C ALA A 395 -8.57 -2.26 -15.75
N SER A 396 -8.38 -2.69 -17.01
CA SER A 396 -9.29 -2.41 -18.12
C SER A 396 -10.36 -3.49 -18.32
N VAL A 397 -10.12 -4.73 -17.88
CA VAL A 397 -10.95 -5.90 -18.20
C VAL A 397 -12.07 -6.12 -17.18
N GLY A 398 -11.90 -5.71 -15.92
CA GLY A 398 -12.96 -5.85 -14.90
C GLY A 398 -12.48 -6.13 -13.48
N ALA A 399 -11.16 -6.20 -13.23
CA ALA A 399 -10.66 -6.39 -11.87
C ALA A 399 -11.09 -5.23 -10.96
N ARG A 400 -11.65 -5.57 -9.80
CA ARG A 400 -12.20 -4.60 -8.84
C ARG A 400 -11.13 -3.94 -7.99
N PHE A 401 -9.91 -4.47 -8.02
CA PHE A 401 -8.74 -3.82 -7.45
C PHE A 401 -7.50 -4.32 -8.19
N VAL A 402 -6.60 -3.41 -8.58
CA VAL A 402 -5.30 -3.78 -9.14
C VAL A 402 -4.19 -3.00 -8.49
N LEU A 403 -3.14 -3.69 -8.06
CA LEU A 403 -1.95 -3.08 -7.53
C LEU A 403 -0.72 -3.67 -8.20
N GLN A 404 0.08 -2.82 -8.82
CA GLN A 404 1.41 -3.17 -9.29
C GLN A 404 2.43 -2.58 -8.31
N THR A 405 3.33 -3.40 -7.76
CA THR A 405 4.34 -2.95 -6.81
C THR A 405 5.60 -3.81 -6.85
N VAL A 406 6.63 -3.37 -6.15
CA VAL A 406 7.87 -4.10 -5.93
C VAL A 406 7.98 -4.54 -4.47
N THR A 407 8.81 -5.54 -4.17
CA THR A 407 9.04 -6.00 -2.78
C THR A 407 9.51 -4.89 -1.85
N SER A 408 10.39 -3.99 -2.32
CA SER A 408 10.88 -2.86 -1.51
C SER A 408 9.78 -1.90 -1.02
N ASN A 409 8.59 -1.89 -1.66
CA ASN A 409 7.47 -1.03 -1.29
C ASN A 409 6.36 -1.74 -0.48
N LEU A 410 6.46 -3.04 -0.19
CA LEU A 410 5.36 -3.79 0.44
C LEU A 410 4.95 -3.24 1.81
N ARG A 411 5.94 -2.89 2.65
CA ARG A 411 5.70 -2.26 3.96
C ARG A 411 4.96 -0.94 3.81
N SER A 412 5.39 -0.14 2.84
CA SER A 412 4.89 1.21 2.64
C SER A 412 3.47 1.21 2.02
N LEU A 413 3.09 0.13 1.32
CA LEU A 413 1.79 -0.07 0.71
C LEU A 413 0.87 -1.02 1.50
N SER A 414 1.21 -1.36 2.74
CA SER A 414 0.49 -2.35 3.56
C SER A 414 -1.02 -2.07 3.65
N GLU A 415 -1.41 -0.81 3.78
CA GLU A 415 -2.83 -0.39 3.78
C GLU A 415 -3.53 -0.70 2.45
N SER A 416 -2.90 -0.40 1.32
CA SER A 416 -3.45 -0.69 -0.01
C SER A 416 -3.49 -2.19 -0.29
N LEU A 417 -2.52 -2.96 0.22
CA LEU A 417 -2.52 -4.42 0.13
C LEU A 417 -3.71 -5.01 0.89
N VAL A 418 -3.93 -4.58 2.15
CA VAL A 418 -5.08 -5.01 2.95
C VAL A 418 -6.40 -4.58 2.29
N GLN A 419 -6.46 -3.37 1.74
CA GLN A 419 -7.62 -2.87 1.01
C GLN A 419 -8.00 -3.80 -0.15
N GLY A 420 -7.04 -4.14 -1.02
CA GLY A 420 -7.31 -5.04 -2.14
C GLY A 420 -7.65 -6.49 -1.72
N LEU A 421 -7.04 -6.97 -0.64
CA LEU A 421 -7.30 -8.31 -0.11
C LEU A 421 -8.68 -8.43 0.54
N THR A 422 -9.24 -7.32 1.01
CA THR A 422 -10.58 -7.23 1.60
C THR A 422 -11.65 -6.72 0.64
N ALA A 423 -11.26 -6.19 -0.53
CA ALA A 423 -12.19 -5.73 -1.56
C ALA A 423 -13.10 -6.89 -2.04
N PRO A 424 -14.34 -6.62 -2.46
CA PRO A 424 -15.19 -7.63 -3.09
C PRO A 424 -14.65 -8.03 -4.48
N GLY A 425 -15.01 -9.23 -4.95
CA GLY A 425 -14.65 -9.72 -6.28
C GLY A 425 -13.13 -9.92 -6.50
N VAL A 426 -12.71 -9.77 -7.75
CA VAL A 426 -11.34 -10.08 -8.19
C VAL A 426 -10.38 -8.94 -7.87
N ALA A 427 -9.29 -9.26 -7.17
CA ALA A 427 -8.16 -8.37 -6.97
C ALA A 427 -6.88 -8.96 -7.56
N LEU A 428 -6.10 -8.16 -8.29
CA LEU A 428 -4.80 -8.55 -8.84
C LEU A 428 -3.66 -7.77 -8.19
N PHE A 429 -2.67 -8.49 -7.70
CA PHE A 429 -1.41 -7.95 -7.19
C PHE A 429 -0.26 -8.41 -8.08
N SER A 430 0.24 -7.53 -8.93
CA SER A 430 1.44 -7.80 -9.74
C SER A 430 2.67 -7.30 -8.98
N ILE A 431 3.48 -8.24 -8.46
CA ILE A 431 4.57 -7.92 -7.55
C ILE A 431 5.91 -8.33 -8.19
N PHE A 432 6.79 -7.37 -8.42
CA PHE A 432 8.17 -7.67 -8.81
C PHE A 432 9.00 -8.01 -7.58
N SER A 433 9.52 -9.24 -7.56
CA SER A 433 10.22 -9.86 -6.42
C SER A 433 11.48 -10.58 -6.91
N PRO A 434 12.54 -9.84 -7.27
CA PRO A 434 13.75 -10.44 -7.84
C PRO A 434 14.42 -11.38 -6.84
N GLY A 435 14.98 -12.49 -7.33
CA GLY A 435 15.88 -13.34 -6.57
C GLY A 435 17.32 -12.83 -6.59
N GLU A 436 18.19 -13.44 -5.79
CA GLU A 436 19.63 -13.12 -5.78
C GLU A 436 20.28 -13.39 -7.15
N ASP A 437 19.86 -14.46 -7.82
CA ASP A 437 20.38 -14.83 -9.13
C ASP A 437 19.77 -14.00 -10.27
N SER A 438 18.71 -13.22 -10.00
CA SER A 438 17.99 -12.50 -11.04
C SER A 438 18.77 -11.31 -11.58
N TYR A 439 19.47 -10.61 -10.69
CA TYR A 439 20.27 -9.43 -11.01
C TYR A 439 21.56 -9.47 -10.18
N PRO A 440 22.59 -10.24 -10.60
CA PRO A 440 23.74 -10.59 -9.75
C PRO A 440 24.60 -9.39 -9.31
N GLY A 441 24.42 -8.22 -9.92
CA GLY A 441 25.09 -6.97 -9.52
C GLY A 441 24.39 -6.19 -8.40
N LEU A 442 23.18 -6.59 -7.97
CA LEU A 442 22.36 -5.86 -7.00
C LEU A 442 21.72 -6.81 -5.99
N HIS A 443 21.70 -6.40 -4.71
CA HIS A 443 20.87 -7.08 -3.72
C HIS A 443 19.37 -6.97 -4.09
N PRO A 444 18.53 -8.00 -3.85
CA PRO A 444 17.11 -8.01 -4.24
C PRO A 444 16.33 -6.75 -3.88
N TYR A 445 16.54 -6.20 -2.68
CA TYR A 445 15.93 -4.93 -2.24
C TYR A 445 16.27 -3.75 -3.17
N LEU A 446 17.53 -3.61 -3.58
CA LEU A 446 17.97 -2.54 -4.48
C LEU A 446 17.50 -2.78 -5.90
N ALA A 447 17.49 -4.02 -6.37
CA ALA A 447 16.95 -4.36 -7.68
C ALA A 447 15.46 -3.98 -7.75
N ALA A 448 14.69 -4.31 -6.72
CA ALA A 448 13.29 -3.92 -6.58
C ALA A 448 13.08 -2.40 -6.56
N ALA A 449 13.86 -1.66 -5.75
CA ALA A 449 13.77 -0.19 -5.70
C ALA A 449 14.17 0.47 -7.03
N ALA A 450 15.27 0.00 -7.64
CA ALA A 450 15.77 0.52 -8.91
C ALA A 450 14.80 0.23 -10.08
N ALA A 451 14.04 -0.86 -10.04
CA ALA A 451 12.99 -1.14 -11.04
C ALA A 451 11.87 -0.07 -11.04
N VAL A 452 11.57 0.52 -9.87
CA VAL A 452 10.61 1.64 -9.75
C VAL A 452 11.21 2.94 -10.28
N GLU A 453 12.42 3.29 -9.84
CA GLU A 453 13.10 4.51 -10.27
C GLU A 453 13.35 4.54 -11.78
N SER A 454 13.72 3.39 -12.35
CA SER A 454 13.94 3.20 -13.79
C SER A 454 12.67 3.13 -14.63
N ARG A 455 11.48 3.24 -14.02
CA ARG A 455 10.17 3.11 -14.69
C ARG A 455 9.92 1.78 -15.41
N LEU A 456 10.80 0.78 -15.26
CA LEU A 456 10.62 -0.54 -15.85
C LEU A 456 9.47 -1.30 -15.18
N PHE A 457 9.31 -1.11 -13.86
CA PHE A 457 8.20 -1.66 -13.09
C PHE A 457 7.60 -0.58 -12.17
N PRO A 458 6.82 0.37 -12.73
CA PRO A 458 6.25 1.45 -11.96
C PRO A 458 5.17 0.95 -11.00
N VAL A 459 5.02 1.64 -9.87
CA VAL A 459 4.05 1.31 -8.83
C VAL A 459 2.73 2.02 -9.12
N PHE A 460 1.61 1.32 -9.09
CA PHE A 460 0.31 1.98 -9.20
C PHE A 460 -0.79 1.22 -8.46
N VAL A 461 -1.84 1.95 -8.10
CA VAL A 461 -3.05 1.41 -7.50
C VAL A 461 -4.23 1.82 -8.36
N PHE A 462 -5.04 0.85 -8.76
CA PHE A 462 -6.33 1.05 -9.40
C PHE A 462 -7.41 0.51 -8.49
N ASP A 463 -8.35 1.37 -8.12
CA ASP A 463 -9.47 1.08 -7.25
C ASP A 463 -10.70 1.88 -7.76
N PRO A 464 -11.62 1.22 -8.49
CA PRO A 464 -12.81 1.86 -9.04
C PRO A 464 -13.82 2.28 -7.96
N ASP A 465 -13.79 1.65 -6.78
CA ASP A 465 -14.69 1.97 -5.67
C ASP A 465 -14.16 3.17 -4.86
N LYS A 466 -12.92 3.61 -5.09
CA LYS A 466 -12.26 4.72 -4.40
C LYS A 466 -12.24 5.99 -5.25
N GLY A 467 -13.22 6.87 -5.05
CA GLY A 467 -13.28 8.20 -5.65
C GLY A 467 -14.72 8.72 -5.83
N ASP A 468 -14.87 10.01 -6.13
CA ASP A 468 -16.10 10.56 -6.75
C ASP A 468 -16.32 9.84 -8.11
N PRO A 469 -17.53 9.64 -8.65
CA PRO A 469 -17.76 9.16 -10.03
C PRO A 469 -16.98 9.88 -11.16
N ARG A 470 -16.33 11.02 -10.87
CA ARG A 470 -15.41 11.77 -11.76
C ARG A 470 -13.94 11.78 -11.28
N GLY A 471 -13.64 11.09 -10.19
CA GLY A 471 -12.39 11.13 -9.42
C GLY A 471 -11.46 9.95 -9.69
N ASN A 472 -10.17 10.21 -9.46
CA ASN A 472 -9.00 9.45 -9.92
C ASN A 472 -8.89 8.05 -9.30
N CYS A 473 -9.61 7.06 -9.85
CA CYS A 473 -9.52 5.63 -9.49
C CYS A 473 -8.12 5.03 -9.74
N PHE A 474 -7.20 5.79 -10.35
CA PHE A 474 -5.84 5.37 -10.69
C PHE A 474 -4.80 6.29 -10.04
N SER A 475 -3.89 5.73 -9.23
CA SER A 475 -2.88 6.50 -8.47
C SER A 475 -1.45 6.08 -8.77
N LEU A 476 -0.58 7.07 -9.02
CA LEU A 476 0.86 6.93 -9.25
C LEU A 476 1.74 7.53 -8.14
N GLN A 477 1.16 7.94 -7.02
CA GLN A 477 1.85 8.75 -5.99
C GLN A 477 3.05 8.05 -5.34
N ARG A 478 3.16 6.72 -5.42
CA ARG A 478 4.26 5.93 -4.83
C ARG A 478 5.48 5.78 -5.75
N ASN A 479 5.53 6.54 -6.83
CA ASN A 479 6.74 6.63 -7.65
C ASN A 479 7.48 7.96 -7.40
N PRO A 480 8.81 7.95 -7.31
CA PRO A 480 9.62 9.17 -7.20
C PRO A 480 9.35 10.12 -8.37
N GLN A 481 9.18 11.42 -8.04
CA GLN A 481 8.97 12.50 -9.01
C GLN A 481 7.99 12.12 -10.14
N CYS A 482 6.79 11.66 -9.77
CA CYS A 482 5.84 11.02 -10.69
C CYS A 482 5.32 11.92 -11.83
N GLN A 483 5.57 13.22 -11.80
CA GLN A 483 5.23 14.16 -12.88
C GLN A 483 6.29 14.17 -13.99
N SER A 484 7.53 13.79 -13.67
CA SER A 484 8.66 13.76 -14.60
C SER A 484 8.79 12.41 -15.30
N ALA A 485 9.36 12.40 -16.50
CA ALA A 485 9.70 11.16 -17.20
C ALA A 485 10.67 10.29 -16.36
N TRP A 486 11.73 10.92 -15.85
CA TRP A 486 12.76 10.27 -15.04
C TRP A 486 12.93 11.02 -13.70
N PRO A 487 13.16 10.31 -12.58
CA PRO A 487 13.58 10.95 -11.34
C PRO A 487 15.01 11.47 -11.47
N VAL A 488 15.30 12.56 -10.76
CA VAL A 488 16.57 13.30 -10.80
C VAL A 488 17.15 13.35 -9.40
N HIS A 489 18.40 12.92 -9.27
CA HIS A 489 19.11 12.85 -7.99
C HIS A 489 20.42 13.62 -8.06
N SER A 490 20.77 14.29 -6.96
CA SER A 490 22.08 14.90 -6.79
C SER A 490 23.13 13.81 -6.55
N PHE A 491 24.20 13.84 -7.33
CA PHE A 491 25.36 12.97 -7.22
C PHE A 491 26.59 13.82 -6.94
N THR A 492 27.25 13.55 -5.81
CA THR A 492 28.46 14.26 -5.40
C THR A 492 29.65 13.32 -5.50
N TYR A 493 30.73 13.77 -6.15
CA TYR A 493 31.96 13.02 -6.30
C TYR A 493 33.18 13.95 -6.21
N GLU A 494 34.35 13.38 -5.94
CA GLU A 494 35.61 14.11 -5.94
C GLU A 494 36.23 14.08 -7.35
N ASP A 495 36.64 15.24 -7.86
CA ASP A 495 37.34 15.33 -9.14
C ASP A 495 38.86 15.11 -9.01
N GLU A 496 39.58 15.18 -10.13
CA GLU A 496 41.05 15.00 -10.18
C GLU A 496 41.82 16.04 -9.34
N SER A 497 41.19 17.17 -9.00
CA SER A 497 41.74 18.22 -8.13
C SER A 497 41.33 18.05 -6.67
N MET A 498 40.70 16.91 -6.31
CA MET A 498 40.12 16.64 -4.98
C MET A 498 39.06 17.68 -4.57
N GLN A 499 38.35 18.26 -5.54
CA GLN A 499 37.21 19.13 -5.26
C GLN A 499 35.91 18.35 -5.32
N ALA A 500 35.00 18.66 -4.40
CA ALA A 500 33.66 18.09 -4.40
C ALA A 500 32.83 18.71 -5.53
N VAL A 501 32.54 17.90 -6.55
CA VAL A 501 31.65 18.25 -7.67
C VAL A 501 30.29 17.64 -7.43
N THR A 502 29.23 18.43 -7.60
CA THR A 502 27.85 17.93 -7.51
C THR A 502 27.15 18.11 -8.86
N GLU A 503 26.60 17.01 -9.37
CA GLU A 503 25.86 16.95 -10.64
C GLU A 503 24.45 16.38 -10.39
N ASN A 504 23.49 16.79 -11.21
CA ASN A 504 22.13 16.24 -11.17
C ASN A 504 21.98 15.17 -12.26
N LEU A 505 21.78 13.93 -11.84
CA LEU A 505 21.67 12.78 -12.74
C LEU A 505 20.24 12.26 -12.78
N CYS A 506 19.75 11.93 -13.97
CA CYS A 506 18.50 11.19 -14.14
C CYS A 506 18.76 9.70 -13.90
N PHE A 507 17.86 9.02 -13.19
CA PHE A 507 17.88 7.55 -13.13
C PHE A 507 16.94 6.99 -14.21
N THR A 508 17.50 6.33 -15.21
CA THR A 508 16.79 5.82 -16.39
C THR A 508 16.74 4.28 -16.42
N ALA A 509 16.05 3.72 -17.41
CA ALA A 509 16.06 2.28 -17.68
C ALA A 509 17.49 1.70 -17.78
N LEU A 510 18.40 2.43 -18.46
CA LEU A 510 19.77 1.95 -18.67
C LEU A 510 20.65 2.04 -17.43
N ASP A 511 20.33 2.93 -16.49
CA ASP A 511 21.03 2.95 -15.20
C ASP A 511 20.75 1.66 -14.42
N PHE A 512 19.51 1.15 -14.42
CA PHE A 512 19.22 -0.15 -13.84
C PHE A 512 19.92 -1.29 -14.59
N LEU A 513 19.82 -1.32 -15.92
CA LEU A 513 20.38 -2.39 -16.76
C LEU A 513 21.91 -2.42 -16.77
N ALA A 514 22.57 -1.29 -16.50
CA ALA A 514 24.03 -1.23 -16.41
C ALA A 514 24.59 -2.06 -15.24
N ALA A 515 23.78 -2.41 -14.24
CA ALA A 515 24.17 -3.28 -13.14
C ALA A 515 24.07 -4.79 -13.48
N ASP A 516 23.44 -5.15 -14.59
CA ASP A 516 23.22 -6.55 -14.98
C ASP A 516 24.19 -6.97 -16.11
N PRO A 517 25.06 -7.98 -15.88
CA PRO A 517 25.97 -8.51 -16.88
C PRO A 517 25.29 -8.93 -18.20
N ALA A 518 24.03 -9.37 -18.16
CA ALA A 518 23.29 -9.79 -19.35
C ALA A 518 23.12 -8.66 -20.38
N PHE A 519 23.17 -7.41 -19.92
CA PHE A 519 22.96 -6.21 -20.75
C PHE A 519 24.26 -5.49 -21.11
N PHE A 520 25.44 -5.99 -20.72
CA PHE A 520 26.72 -5.33 -20.99
C PHE A 520 26.99 -5.11 -22.49
N GLY A 521 26.40 -5.94 -23.36
CA GLY A 521 26.46 -5.75 -24.81
C GLY A 521 25.89 -4.42 -25.31
N MET A 522 25.05 -3.75 -24.53
CA MET A 522 24.49 -2.42 -24.83
C MET A 522 25.42 -1.26 -24.51
N PHE A 523 26.51 -1.50 -23.77
CA PHE A 523 27.34 -0.46 -23.20
C PHE A 523 28.79 -0.57 -23.65
N ARG A 524 29.39 0.57 -23.99
CA ARG A 524 30.83 0.71 -24.22
C ARG A 524 31.44 1.67 -23.21
N PRO A 525 32.34 1.22 -22.32
CA PRO A 525 32.93 2.06 -21.29
C PRO A 525 33.94 3.03 -21.90
N VAL A 526 33.96 4.27 -21.41
CA VAL A 526 34.86 5.33 -21.83
C VAL A 526 35.46 6.00 -20.60
N LYS A 527 36.79 5.89 -20.47
CA LYS A 527 37.54 6.46 -19.35
C LYS A 527 37.53 7.99 -19.42
N ARG A 528 37.74 8.65 -18.28
CA ARG A 528 37.67 10.12 -18.15
C ARG A 528 38.56 10.88 -19.14
N ARG A 529 39.74 10.35 -19.47
CA ARG A 529 40.67 10.94 -20.46
C ARG A 529 40.12 11.06 -21.88
N GLN A 530 39.11 10.26 -22.22
CA GLN A 530 38.51 10.19 -23.55
C GLN A 530 37.17 10.93 -23.62
N TRP A 531 36.79 11.66 -22.57
CA TRP A 531 35.53 12.39 -22.55
C TRP A 531 35.56 13.53 -23.57
N SER A 532 34.53 13.59 -24.43
CA SER A 532 34.35 14.65 -25.41
C SER A 532 33.06 15.43 -25.15
N GLN A 533 32.93 16.59 -25.81
CA GLN A 533 31.71 17.41 -25.80
C GLN A 533 30.57 16.78 -26.63
N GLU A 534 30.88 15.83 -27.51
CA GLU A 534 29.90 15.08 -28.32
C GLU A 534 29.09 14.08 -27.47
N MET A 535 29.57 13.77 -26.26
CA MET A 535 28.91 12.87 -25.33
C MET A 535 27.83 13.63 -24.55
N VAL A 536 26.59 13.18 -24.67
CA VAL A 536 25.42 13.83 -24.07
C VAL A 536 24.73 12.87 -23.10
N PRO A 537 24.27 13.32 -21.91
CA PRO A 537 23.49 12.46 -21.02
C PRO A 537 22.27 11.87 -21.73
N LEU A 538 22.01 10.58 -21.53
CA LEU A 538 20.91 9.88 -22.20
C LEU A 538 19.56 10.60 -22.07
N ALA A 539 19.22 11.09 -20.88
CA ALA A 539 17.96 11.79 -20.65
C ALA A 539 17.83 13.12 -21.41
N GLU A 540 18.94 13.76 -21.77
CA GLU A 540 18.95 14.96 -22.62
C GLU A 540 18.81 14.59 -24.09
N TYR A 541 19.54 13.54 -24.52
CA TYR A 541 19.42 12.96 -25.85
C TYR A 541 17.97 12.56 -26.18
N LEU A 542 17.28 11.90 -25.25
CA LEU A 542 15.87 11.47 -25.42
C LEU A 542 14.85 12.62 -25.51
N ARG A 543 15.18 13.81 -25.01
CA ARG A 543 14.28 14.98 -25.04
C ARG A 543 14.30 15.73 -26.37
N GLY A 544 15.16 15.35 -27.32
CA GLY A 544 15.27 16.04 -28.61
C GLY A 544 15.82 17.46 -28.50
N LYS A 545 16.42 17.84 -27.36
CA LYS A 545 17.24 19.07 -27.23
C LYS A 545 18.61 18.93 -27.93
N ALA A 546 18.84 17.78 -28.55
CA ALA A 546 20.01 17.44 -29.34
C ALA A 546 19.98 18.19 -30.67
N GLU A 547 21.09 18.83 -31.06
CA GLU A 547 21.18 19.46 -32.38
C GLU A 547 21.19 18.40 -33.50
N PRO A 548 20.33 18.51 -34.52
CA PRO A 548 20.15 17.48 -35.56
C PRO A 548 21.36 17.26 -36.48
N ASN A 549 22.38 18.11 -36.42
CA ASN A 549 23.55 18.07 -37.30
C ASN A 549 24.84 17.56 -36.62
N ASN A 550 24.80 17.13 -35.35
CA ASN A 550 26.00 16.64 -34.66
C ASN A 550 25.88 15.16 -34.30
N ALA A 551 26.95 14.39 -34.49
CA ALA A 551 27.02 12.97 -34.16
C ALA A 551 27.12 12.80 -32.63
N GLN A 552 25.99 12.94 -31.95
CA GLN A 552 25.94 12.86 -30.48
C GLN A 552 26.03 11.42 -30.00
N LEU A 553 26.76 11.22 -28.90
CA LEU A 553 26.96 9.92 -28.27
C LEU A 553 26.24 9.90 -26.91
N PRO A 554 25.06 9.26 -26.80
CA PRO A 554 24.36 9.17 -25.53
C PRO A 554 25.11 8.31 -24.52
N PHE A 555 25.14 8.73 -23.26
CA PHE A 555 25.80 7.99 -22.18
C PHE A 555 25.02 7.95 -20.86
N VAL A 556 25.35 6.97 -20.04
CA VAL A 556 25.04 6.90 -18.59
C VAL A 556 26.32 6.84 -17.76
N LEU A 557 26.26 7.20 -16.47
CA LEU A 557 27.43 7.21 -15.59
C LEU A 557 27.48 5.96 -14.72
N ALA A 558 28.66 5.35 -14.65
CA ALA A 558 28.94 4.22 -13.77
C ALA A 558 30.25 4.42 -13.00
N VAL A 559 30.33 3.77 -11.85
CA VAL A 559 31.53 3.72 -11.02
C VAL A 559 32.14 2.33 -11.14
N GLY A 560 33.43 2.29 -11.48
CA GLY A 560 34.21 1.07 -11.53
C GLY A 560 34.59 0.54 -10.15
N PRO A 561 35.23 -0.64 -10.05
CA PRO A 561 35.70 -1.22 -8.80
C PRO A 561 36.76 -0.34 -8.10
N ASP A 562 37.54 0.43 -8.86
CA ASP A 562 38.56 1.35 -8.35
C ASP A 562 37.99 2.69 -7.86
N ASP A 563 36.67 2.77 -7.61
CA ASP A 563 35.92 4.00 -7.31
C ASP A 563 36.11 5.13 -8.35
N SER A 564 36.44 4.76 -9.59
CA SER A 564 36.63 5.70 -10.70
C SER A 564 35.36 5.90 -11.53
N LEU A 565 35.04 7.16 -11.83
CA LEU A 565 33.89 7.53 -12.64
C LEU A 565 34.13 7.28 -14.14
N THR A 566 33.21 6.56 -14.78
CA THR A 566 33.29 6.15 -16.18
C THR A 566 31.99 6.50 -16.91
N ARG A 567 32.08 6.93 -18.18
CA ARG A 567 30.90 7.10 -19.06
C ARG A 567 30.66 5.80 -19.82
N LEU A 568 29.42 5.33 -19.84
CA LEU A 568 29.01 4.18 -20.64
C LEU A 568 28.24 4.68 -21.85
N ILE A 569 28.85 4.63 -23.04
CA ILE A 569 28.16 4.94 -24.30
C ILE A 569 27.16 3.83 -24.58
N VAL A 570 25.95 4.20 -25.01
CA VAL A 570 24.85 3.26 -25.24
C VAL A 570 24.59 3.07 -26.73
N ASN A 571 24.15 1.89 -27.14
CA ASN A 571 23.77 1.62 -28.53
C ASN A 571 22.31 2.01 -28.86
N SER A 572 21.95 1.99 -30.14
CA SER A 572 20.62 2.33 -30.65
C SER A 572 19.51 1.48 -30.02
N ALA A 573 19.72 0.16 -29.89
CA ALA A 573 18.76 -0.75 -29.25
C ALA A 573 18.45 -0.34 -27.79
N ALA A 574 19.45 0.10 -27.03
CA ALA A 574 19.28 0.58 -25.66
C ALA A 574 18.52 1.91 -25.59
N VAL A 575 18.73 2.79 -26.57
CA VAL A 575 17.93 4.03 -26.73
C VAL A 575 16.47 3.69 -27.00
N GLU A 576 16.19 2.80 -27.95
CA GLU A 576 14.83 2.38 -28.32
C GLU A 576 14.07 1.77 -27.14
N LEU A 577 14.74 0.89 -26.38
CA LEU A 577 14.20 0.33 -25.13
C LEU A 577 13.81 1.44 -24.16
N THR A 578 14.69 2.41 -23.93
CA THR A 578 14.45 3.50 -22.98
C THR A 578 13.31 4.42 -23.44
N GLN A 579 13.19 4.66 -24.76
CA GLN A 579 12.05 5.36 -25.34
C GLN A 579 10.74 4.59 -25.16
N HIS A 580 10.75 3.27 -25.28
CA HIS A 580 9.57 2.43 -25.03
C HIS A 580 9.10 2.55 -23.56
N VAL A 581 10.03 2.48 -22.61
CA VAL A 581 9.76 2.66 -21.18
C VAL A 581 9.17 4.04 -20.89
N SER A 582 9.77 5.09 -21.45
CA SER A 582 9.27 6.47 -21.31
C SER A 582 7.84 6.63 -21.85
N ARG A 583 7.56 6.11 -23.06
CA ARG A 583 6.21 6.14 -23.65
C ARG A 583 5.18 5.41 -22.79
N ARG A 584 5.56 4.26 -22.24
CA ARG A 584 4.70 3.49 -21.34
C ARG A 584 4.40 4.26 -20.05
N TRP A 585 5.41 4.89 -19.47
CA TRP A 585 5.23 5.74 -18.30
C TRP A 585 4.26 6.90 -18.57
N SER A 586 4.40 7.59 -19.71
CA SER A 586 3.47 8.65 -20.09
C SER A 586 2.03 8.17 -20.21
N ARG A 587 1.77 6.97 -20.74
CA ARG A 587 0.41 6.39 -20.76
C ARG A 587 -0.16 6.17 -19.36
N LEU A 588 0.67 5.71 -18.42
CA LEU A 588 0.23 5.56 -17.03
C LEU A 588 -0.04 6.94 -16.39
N GLN A 589 0.77 7.95 -16.69
CA GLN A 589 0.52 9.32 -16.25
C GLN A 589 -0.83 9.82 -16.76
N GLU A 590 -1.14 9.62 -18.04
CA GLU A 590 -2.43 9.98 -18.63
C GLU A 590 -3.60 9.29 -17.92
N LEU A 591 -3.50 7.98 -17.63
CA LEU A 591 -4.51 7.23 -16.86
C LEU A 591 -4.70 7.79 -15.44
N ALA A 592 -3.62 8.27 -14.82
CA ALA A 592 -3.65 8.90 -13.50
C ALA A 592 -4.07 10.39 -13.53
N GLY A 593 -4.45 10.92 -14.70
CA GLY A 593 -4.75 12.34 -14.89
C GLY A 593 -3.54 13.28 -14.81
N ILE A 594 -2.32 12.75 -14.80
CA ILE A 594 -1.07 13.51 -14.81
C ILE A 594 -0.66 13.77 -16.27
N ASN A 595 -0.32 15.01 -16.61
CA ASN A 595 0.08 15.39 -17.99
C ASN A 595 -0.93 14.92 -19.05
N ASN A 596 -2.23 14.93 -18.72
CA ASN A 596 -3.26 14.41 -19.60
C ASN A 596 -3.39 15.30 -20.86
N SER A 597 -3.01 14.74 -22.00
CA SER A 597 -3.02 15.39 -23.32
C SER A 597 -4.41 15.89 -23.74
N HIS A 598 -5.49 15.36 -23.18
CA HIS A 598 -6.87 15.83 -23.42
C HIS A 598 -7.34 16.90 -22.44
N ALA A 599 -6.70 17.02 -21.27
CA ALA A 599 -7.05 18.02 -20.25
C ALA A 599 -6.28 19.33 -20.45
N ALA A 600 -5.00 19.25 -20.87
CA ALA A 600 -4.17 20.44 -21.09
C ALA A 600 -4.78 21.44 -22.09
N PRO A 601 -5.25 21.04 -23.28
CA PRO A 601 -5.87 21.99 -24.23
C PRO A 601 -7.19 22.58 -23.73
N ARG A 602 -7.92 21.87 -22.85
CA ARG A 602 -9.19 22.36 -22.28
C ARG A 602 -8.97 23.34 -21.14
N LEU A 603 -7.89 23.16 -20.37
CA LEU A 603 -7.48 24.11 -19.34
C LEU A 603 -6.87 25.35 -19.98
N ASP A 604 -6.05 25.20 -21.02
CA ASP A 604 -5.49 26.31 -21.79
C ASP A 604 -6.61 27.09 -22.51
N ALA A 605 -7.57 26.40 -23.16
CA ALA A 605 -8.73 27.05 -23.78
C ALA A 605 -9.69 27.70 -22.76
N ALA A 606 -9.85 27.11 -21.56
CA ALA A 606 -10.63 27.72 -20.48
C ALA A 606 -9.90 28.92 -19.84
N HIS A 607 -8.57 28.87 -19.77
CA HIS A 607 -7.75 30.00 -19.34
C HIS A 607 -7.75 31.12 -20.39
N GLU A 608 -7.62 30.80 -21.68
CA GLU A 608 -7.73 31.75 -22.80
C GLU A 608 -9.12 32.38 -22.90
N ALA A 609 -10.19 31.59 -22.68
CA ALA A 609 -11.57 32.11 -22.62
C ALA A 609 -11.85 32.97 -21.37
N CYS A 610 -10.96 32.96 -20.37
CA CYS A 610 -11.07 33.74 -19.14
C CYS A 610 -10.05 34.90 -19.09
N VAL A 611 -9.26 35.11 -20.16
CA VAL A 611 -8.49 36.34 -20.32
C VAL A 611 -9.47 37.43 -20.78
N PRO A 612 -9.75 38.46 -19.98
CA PRO A 612 -10.57 39.57 -20.45
C PRO A 612 -9.81 40.26 -21.59
N GLU A 613 -10.42 40.31 -22.77
CA GLU A 613 -9.90 41.02 -23.93
C GLU A 613 -9.57 42.47 -23.53
N THR A 614 -8.29 42.83 -23.66
CA THR A 614 -7.81 44.20 -23.47
C THR A 614 -8.49 45.09 -24.53
N PRO A 615 -9.29 46.11 -24.16
CA PRO A 615 -9.86 47.00 -25.16
C PRO A 615 -8.77 47.90 -25.75
N MET A 616 -8.82 48.08 -27.07
CA MET A 616 -8.01 49.02 -27.84
C MET A 616 -8.05 50.46 -27.27
N PRO A 617 -6.99 51.26 -27.49
CA PRO A 617 -6.86 52.58 -26.87
C PRO A 617 -7.72 53.62 -27.57
N VAL A 618 -8.54 54.35 -26.79
CA VAL A 618 -9.18 55.60 -27.21
C VAL A 618 -8.55 56.75 -26.45
N GLU A 619 -8.15 57.79 -27.18
CA GLU A 619 -7.42 58.96 -26.69
C GLU A 619 -8.24 59.89 -25.77
N ALA A 620 -7.58 60.28 -24.67
CA ALA A 620 -7.59 61.56 -23.94
C ALA A 620 -8.90 62.27 -23.54
N SER A 621 -9.11 62.46 -22.22
CA SER A 621 -9.03 63.80 -21.59
C SER A 621 -9.19 63.80 -20.05
N HIS A 622 -8.22 64.44 -19.38
CA HIS A 622 -8.24 65.22 -18.13
C HIS A 622 -9.16 64.86 -16.93
N GLY A 623 -8.52 64.63 -15.76
CA GLY A 623 -9.05 65.03 -14.45
C GLY A 623 -8.94 63.97 -13.33
N GLN A 624 -7.94 64.08 -12.45
CA GLN A 624 -7.95 63.51 -11.08
C GLN A 624 -8.77 64.43 -10.14
N PRO A 625 -9.05 64.05 -8.87
CA PRO A 625 -9.38 62.75 -8.28
C PRO A 625 -10.69 62.82 -7.45
N HIS A 626 -11.23 61.69 -6.94
CA HIS A 626 -11.76 61.52 -5.57
C HIS A 626 -12.71 60.31 -5.41
N ALA A 627 -12.43 59.56 -4.35
CA ALA A 627 -13.36 58.90 -3.40
C ALA A 627 -14.40 57.86 -3.87
N ASN A 628 -14.12 56.60 -3.48
CA ASN A 628 -15.08 55.55 -3.07
C ASN A 628 -16.25 56.11 -2.21
N PRO A 629 -17.44 55.45 -2.12
CA PRO A 629 -17.51 54.04 -1.74
C PRO A 629 -18.73 53.21 -2.23
N ASP A 630 -18.67 51.95 -1.81
CA ASP A 630 -19.76 51.11 -1.34
C ASP A 630 -20.36 50.08 -2.31
N LEU A 631 -19.72 48.90 -2.30
CA LEU A 631 -20.36 47.62 -2.53
C LEU A 631 -20.67 47.02 -1.16
N SER A 632 -21.93 46.68 -0.92
CA SER A 632 -22.27 45.61 0.02
C SER A 632 -23.33 44.66 -0.53
N PRO A 633 -23.28 43.37 -0.12
CA PRO A 633 -23.83 42.23 -0.84
C PRO A 633 -24.91 41.47 -0.04
N SER A 634 -25.59 40.49 -0.65
CA SER A 634 -26.22 39.34 0.05
C SER A 634 -27.00 38.42 -0.91
N PRO A 635 -27.34 37.17 -0.52
CA PRO A 635 -26.59 36.23 0.32
C PRO A 635 -26.64 34.75 -0.18
N ALA A 636 -25.92 33.91 0.57
CA ALA A 636 -25.68 32.47 0.40
C ALA A 636 -26.82 31.51 0.79
N ALA A 637 -26.69 30.23 0.38
CA ALA A 637 -27.02 28.99 1.11
C ALA A 637 -26.58 27.77 0.22
N ALA A 638 -26.06 26.62 0.67
CA ALA A 638 -25.93 25.99 1.98
C ALA A 638 -24.79 24.94 2.01
N ARG A 639 -24.39 24.58 3.24
CA ARG A 639 -23.28 23.71 3.70
C ARG A 639 -23.60 22.21 3.70
N ALA A 640 -22.56 21.36 3.77
CA ALA A 640 -22.57 20.11 4.54
C ALA A 640 -21.22 19.93 5.27
N ASN A 641 -21.31 19.66 6.57
CA ASN A 641 -20.22 19.52 7.55
C ASN A 641 -19.72 18.07 7.64
N GLY A 642 -18.43 17.88 7.93
CA GLY A 642 -17.86 16.64 8.47
C GLY A 642 -16.71 16.99 9.43
N LYS A 643 -16.95 16.81 10.74
CA LYS A 643 -16.01 17.05 11.85
C LYS A 643 -14.84 16.04 11.82
N VAL A 644 -13.63 16.53 12.03
CA VAL A 644 -12.48 15.75 12.55
C VAL A 644 -12.06 16.39 13.88
N GLU A 645 -11.81 15.57 14.88
CA GLU A 645 -11.49 15.95 16.27
C GLU A 645 -10.27 16.86 16.35
N GLN A 646 -10.46 18.01 17.02
CA GLN A 646 -9.42 18.97 17.39
C GLN A 646 -9.03 18.73 18.84
N ALA A 647 -7.72 18.77 19.12
CA ALA A 647 -7.20 18.87 20.47
C ALA A 647 -7.70 20.17 21.11
N ASP A 648 -8.20 20.07 22.35
CA ASP A 648 -8.61 21.21 23.18
C ASP A 648 -7.43 22.18 23.38
N SER A 649 -7.42 23.29 22.65
CA SER A 649 -6.73 24.52 23.04
C SER A 649 -7.79 25.56 23.40
N ALA A 650 -7.60 26.27 24.52
CA ALA A 650 -8.54 27.26 25.01
C ALA A 650 -8.93 28.28 23.91
N PRO A 651 -10.20 28.73 23.87
CA PRO A 651 -10.75 29.56 22.77
C PRO A 651 -10.12 30.95 22.59
N ASN A 652 -9.06 31.29 23.34
CA ASN A 652 -8.48 32.63 23.40
C ASN A 652 -7.01 32.70 22.91
N GLU A 653 -6.35 31.58 22.62
CA GLU A 653 -4.94 31.57 22.17
C GLU A 653 -4.84 31.58 20.63
N ALA A 654 -3.81 32.23 20.07
CA ALA A 654 -3.60 32.26 18.63
C ALA A 654 -3.01 30.93 18.13
N TRP A 655 -3.55 30.37 17.05
CA TRP A 655 -3.13 29.06 16.53
C TRP A 655 -3.30 28.94 15.01
N ILE A 656 -2.72 27.89 14.41
CA ILE A 656 -2.81 27.61 12.96
C ILE A 656 -3.28 26.18 12.76
N GLU A 657 -4.24 25.96 11.85
CA GLU A 657 -4.60 24.63 11.31
C GLU A 657 -3.46 24.10 10.43
N THR A 658 -2.32 23.81 11.06
CA THR A 658 -1.06 23.40 10.43
C THR A 658 -1.26 22.29 9.38
N PRO A 659 -2.09 21.26 9.61
CA PRO A 659 -2.35 20.22 8.61
C PRO A 659 -2.94 20.73 7.28
N ARG A 660 -3.62 21.88 7.28
CA ARG A 660 -4.26 22.48 6.09
C ARG A 660 -3.39 23.52 5.38
N CYS A 661 -2.14 23.70 5.82
CA CYS A 661 -1.22 24.66 5.22
C CYS A 661 -0.80 24.25 3.80
N THR A 662 -0.94 25.18 2.85
CA THR A 662 -0.55 25.02 1.43
C THR A 662 0.81 25.63 1.10
N SER A 663 1.61 26.00 2.11
CA SER A 663 2.98 26.51 1.95
C SER A 663 3.12 27.73 1.00
N CYS A 664 2.13 28.62 0.97
CA CYS A 664 2.11 29.78 0.05
C CYS A 664 3.07 30.93 0.44
N ASN A 665 3.84 30.80 1.52
CA ASN A 665 4.78 31.79 2.07
C ASN A 665 4.18 33.14 2.52
N ALA A 666 2.87 33.33 2.48
CA ALA A 666 2.24 34.62 2.83
C ALA A 666 2.54 35.06 4.28
N CYS A 667 2.40 34.15 5.25
CA CYS A 667 2.66 34.43 6.67
C CYS A 667 4.16 34.57 6.98
N THR A 668 5.01 33.70 6.42
CA THR A 668 6.46 33.73 6.64
C THR A 668 7.13 34.94 5.99
N ASN A 669 6.62 35.42 4.85
CA ASN A 669 7.07 36.68 4.23
C ASN A 669 6.67 37.91 5.06
N ARG A 670 5.57 37.82 5.83
CA ARG A 670 5.14 38.90 6.72
C ARG A 670 6.06 38.99 7.95
N ASN A 671 6.22 37.88 8.67
CA ASN A 671 7.09 37.82 9.83
C ASN A 671 7.69 36.41 9.98
N SER A 672 8.91 36.25 9.50
CA SER A 672 9.66 34.98 9.52
C SER A 672 10.21 34.58 10.89
N ARG A 673 10.10 35.47 11.88
CA ARG A 673 10.42 35.16 13.29
C ARG A 673 9.20 34.59 14.02
N MET A 674 8.01 35.13 13.74
CA MET A 674 6.75 34.68 14.32
C MET A 674 6.24 33.39 13.66
N PHE A 675 6.35 33.26 12.34
CA PHE A 675 5.92 32.07 11.60
C PHE A 675 7.12 31.29 11.05
N LYS A 676 7.14 29.98 11.27
CA LYS A 676 8.12 29.07 10.66
C LYS A 676 7.44 27.86 10.05
N TYR A 677 8.15 27.19 9.16
CA TYR A 677 7.73 25.91 8.63
C TYR A 677 8.26 24.77 9.50
N ASN A 678 7.42 23.77 9.78
CA ASN A 678 7.89 22.49 10.31
C ASN A 678 8.61 21.67 9.23
N GLU A 679 9.04 20.46 9.59
CA GLU A 679 9.70 19.50 8.70
C GLU A 679 8.84 19.12 7.47
N ASN A 680 7.51 19.22 7.57
CA ASN A 680 6.55 18.96 6.50
C ASN A 680 6.21 20.19 5.64
N LYS A 681 6.94 21.31 5.79
CA LYS A 681 6.65 22.60 5.15
C LYS A 681 5.27 23.19 5.47
N GLN A 682 4.72 22.89 6.65
CA GLN A 682 3.48 23.48 7.14
C GLN A 682 3.75 24.58 8.17
N ALA A 683 3.05 25.70 8.06
CA ALA A 683 3.29 26.88 8.88
C ALA A 683 2.82 26.65 10.31
N LEU A 684 3.65 27.03 11.28
CA LEU A 684 3.36 27.06 12.72
C LEU A 684 3.82 28.38 13.33
N ILE A 685 3.21 28.77 14.45
CA ILE A 685 3.64 29.93 15.23
C ILE A 685 4.84 29.50 16.07
N ALA A 686 6.02 30.02 15.74
CA ALA A 686 7.27 29.69 16.42
C ALA A 686 7.48 30.53 17.69
N ASP A 687 7.11 31.81 17.64
CA ASP A 687 7.18 32.73 18.76
C ASP A 687 6.10 33.82 18.60
N LEU A 688 5.09 33.78 19.45
CA LEU A 688 3.96 34.72 19.45
C LEU A 688 4.40 36.16 19.80
N HIS A 689 5.51 36.32 20.51
CA HIS A 689 6.01 37.63 20.94
C HIS A 689 7.00 38.25 19.95
N ALA A 690 7.31 37.57 18.84
CA ALA A 690 8.25 38.03 17.83
C ALA A 690 7.63 39.00 16.78
N GLY A 691 6.36 39.37 16.93
CA GLY A 691 5.63 40.30 16.05
C GLY A 691 4.69 41.22 16.82
N SER A 692 3.77 41.89 16.12
CA SER A 692 2.63 42.63 16.68
C SER A 692 1.31 41.89 16.42
N TYR A 693 0.24 42.17 17.15
CA TYR A 693 -1.08 41.55 16.89
C TYR A 693 -1.56 41.86 15.46
N ARG A 694 -1.22 43.05 14.96
CA ARG A 694 -1.42 43.45 13.57
C ARG A 694 -0.81 42.47 12.56
N ASP A 695 0.44 42.04 12.77
CA ASP A 695 1.11 41.08 11.88
C ASP A 695 0.37 39.74 11.82
N LEU A 696 -0.29 39.38 12.92
CA LEU A 696 -1.00 38.11 13.07
C LEU A 696 -2.37 38.17 12.37
N VAL A 697 -3.10 39.28 12.49
CA VAL A 697 -4.36 39.54 11.76
C VAL A 697 -4.12 39.64 10.25
N GLU A 698 -3.08 40.37 9.83
CA GLU A 698 -2.77 40.52 8.41
C GLU A 698 -2.24 39.22 7.79
N ALA A 699 -1.53 38.39 8.56
CA ALA A 699 -1.16 37.05 8.11
C ALA A 699 -2.40 36.15 7.91
N ALA A 700 -3.42 36.28 8.76
CA ALA A 700 -4.69 35.57 8.60
C ALA A 700 -5.44 36.02 7.34
N GLU A 701 -5.52 37.32 7.08
CA GLU A 701 -6.13 37.86 5.87
C GLU A 701 -5.37 37.48 4.58
N ALA A 702 -4.04 37.44 4.64
CA ALA A 702 -3.21 37.03 3.50
C ALA A 702 -3.24 35.50 3.25
N CYS A 703 -3.78 34.72 4.19
CA CYS A 703 -3.85 33.28 4.07
C CYS A 703 -4.96 32.85 3.10
N LYS A 704 -4.58 32.37 1.91
CA LYS A 704 -5.54 31.91 0.88
C LYS A 704 -6.52 30.82 1.33
N VAL A 705 -6.18 30.09 2.39
CA VAL A 705 -6.99 28.97 2.92
C VAL A 705 -7.61 29.31 4.28
N ALA A 706 -7.38 30.53 4.80
CA ALA A 706 -7.91 31.02 6.08
C ALA A 706 -7.69 30.05 7.27
N ILE A 707 -6.44 29.60 7.46
CA ILE A 707 -6.06 28.60 8.48
C ILE A 707 -5.36 29.19 9.71
N ILE A 708 -5.23 30.52 9.80
CA ILE A 708 -4.56 31.23 10.90
C ILE A 708 -5.65 31.88 11.75
N HIS A 709 -5.67 31.56 13.04
CA HIS A 709 -6.67 32.01 13.99
C HIS A 709 -6.02 32.97 14.99
N PRO A 710 -6.29 34.29 14.91
CA PRO A 710 -5.54 35.25 15.69
C PRO A 710 -5.78 35.30 17.20
N GLY A 711 -6.85 34.71 17.70
CA GLY A 711 -7.16 34.69 19.14
C GLY A 711 -7.31 36.10 19.75
N GLU A 712 -6.92 36.22 21.02
CA GLU A 712 -6.85 37.51 21.73
C GLU A 712 -5.46 38.15 21.64
N PRO A 713 -5.37 39.50 21.60
CA PRO A 713 -4.10 40.21 21.57
C PRO A 713 -3.36 40.04 22.89
N TRP A 714 -2.08 39.69 22.83
CA TRP A 714 -1.22 39.59 24.01
C TRP A 714 -0.76 40.95 24.54
N ASN A 715 -0.88 42.03 23.75
CA ASN A 715 -0.54 43.39 24.13
C ASN A 715 -1.75 44.32 23.97
N SER A 716 -2.39 44.67 25.09
CA SER A 716 -3.58 45.54 25.13
C SER A 716 -3.33 47.01 24.80
N ASN A 717 -2.06 47.42 24.60
CA ASN A 717 -1.67 48.80 24.33
C ASN A 717 -1.22 49.04 22.87
N GLU A 718 -1.57 48.14 21.94
CA GLU A 718 -1.25 48.35 20.51
C GLU A 718 -2.11 49.43 19.84
N PRO A 719 -1.56 50.24 18.91
CA PRO A 719 -2.33 51.21 18.16
C PRO A 719 -3.36 50.53 17.24
N ASP A 720 -4.57 51.09 17.18
CA ASP A 720 -5.71 50.61 16.40
C ASP A 720 -6.27 49.24 16.83
N LEU A 721 -6.10 48.85 18.10
CA LEU A 721 -6.49 47.52 18.61
C LEU A 721 -7.97 47.18 18.38
N GLU A 722 -8.88 48.13 18.59
CA GLU A 722 -10.32 47.91 18.38
C GLU A 722 -10.64 47.56 16.92
N ALA A 723 -9.97 48.21 15.96
CA ALA A 723 -10.14 47.92 14.54
C ALA A 723 -9.55 46.56 14.14
N LEU A 724 -8.43 46.17 14.76
CA LEU A 724 -7.80 44.86 14.54
C LEU A 724 -8.65 43.73 15.12
N LEU A 725 -9.27 43.93 16.29
CA LEU A 725 -10.20 42.97 16.89
C LEU A 725 -11.43 42.75 16.01
N GLU A 726 -11.98 43.81 15.39
CA GLU A 726 -13.10 43.68 14.47
C GLU A 726 -12.74 42.84 13.23
N ARG A 727 -11.57 43.08 12.65
CA ARG A 727 -11.05 42.30 11.50
C ARG A 727 -10.77 40.84 11.87
N ALA A 728 -10.27 40.58 13.07
CA ALA A 728 -9.94 39.24 13.54
C ALA A 728 -11.17 38.34 13.76
N LYS A 729 -12.38 38.91 13.98
CA LYS A 729 -13.62 38.14 14.22
C LYS A 729 -13.96 37.14 13.11
N VAL A 730 -13.58 37.41 11.87
CA VAL A 730 -13.83 36.52 10.72
C VAL A 730 -13.05 35.21 10.82
N PHE A 731 -11.95 35.20 11.58
CA PHE A 731 -11.00 34.09 11.70
C PHE A 731 -11.04 33.42 13.08
N ARG A 732 -12.03 33.74 13.93
CA ARG A 732 -12.22 33.11 15.25
C ARG A 732 -13.05 31.85 15.17
#